data_AF-A0A944ACI4-F1
#
_entry.id   AF-A0A944ACI4-F1
#
_cell.length_a   1.000
_cell.length_b   1.000
_cell.length_c   1.000
_cell.angle_alpha   90.00
_cell.angle_beta   90.00
_cell.angle_gamma   90.00
#
_symmetry.space_group_name_H-M   'P 1'
#
loop_
_entity.id
_entity.type
_entity.pdbx_description
1 polymer ?
#
loop_
_entity_poly.entity_id
_entity_poly.type
_entity_poly.pdbx_seq_one_letter_code
_entity_poly.pdbx_strand_id
1 'polypeptide(L)'
;MKSIFKHTATIGAVLLLLGITSCKQVEIDTAQYADDAVTLASFGPNPVMRGAQLRFFGSNLDKIAKVNVPGVEPITSIEVVKSGKISEIRITLPVEGPEVGYVTLLSKDGDQFTTKSMLNYTEPIVFEGFEVAAPAFPGDVITLKGDYMNLVKKVLFEGGATVEVEEGATRHEAKVIIPASAKNGTIVLSDDGAVENLFYSELPLEMGEPTVKKAADAVIKAGKAVTISGAHLEMIEKIVAGGIEVTDFELSEDNSSITFILPDQSASGSILAISYEGNEYNAGDFESTVPVIDSVNPLPVKAGGILTITGKDLDLITSIDFEGAEDAIFAYENGKILVLVPETATEGKISLKLANGTSVESEITLVHPVIEAVSPLEVYAGDPTPITVSGKDLDLVVSAAMGGKALSIENKGETSLDLYTDATSVSGKVELTLANGELLVSEEEITVKYHALVVLTSRPSAQHIGQEVVLLGSNLNLVESIFIGDTKVTQYSIRKDDEIRFLMPWCKTGSYELKFQLYNGDVEIQAEPIGVLLEQTIKTIWEGEFAVGGWAAGFQPLSWGGYDWSSVKKGTTLMVYYSIDPAASYAPQLRFGNGSWASMPSVKSQFTSADGEGNIPLAEGSNYIALTLGAEDLDQLVNNGGLVLCGAWFIVEKVQLINDIPQERVLFEGDAEVNWNNAVTIPASEVATWEVGMELAIHYTVTPADYHMIRIINNDWSFNPDGNNAYNWNDLVGNSVIKKTVDAELLQNLGGKDMSFTGFGCNINLVTIL
;
A
#
# COMPACT_ATOMS: atom_id res chain seq x y z
N MET A 1 49.19 60.61 -69.50
CA MET A 1 50.20 61.60 -69.96
C MET A 1 50.72 61.18 -71.34
N LYS A 2 51.69 61.92 -71.90
CA LYS A 2 52.50 61.65 -73.14
C LYS A 2 52.87 60.15 -73.30
N SER A 3 53.08 59.56 -74.48
CA SER A 3 53.29 60.03 -75.88
C SER A 3 52.88 58.91 -76.88
N ILE A 4 52.19 59.14 -77.99
CA ILE A 4 52.63 59.76 -79.28
C ILE A 4 53.65 58.91 -80.08
N PHE A 5 53.15 58.29 -81.17
CA PHE A 5 53.72 58.00 -82.51
C PHE A 5 55.19 57.59 -82.71
N LYS A 6 55.42 56.72 -83.72
CA LYS A 6 56.29 56.99 -84.91
C LYS A 6 56.19 55.92 -86.02
N HIS A 7 55.98 56.38 -87.27
CA HIS A 7 56.37 55.82 -88.60
C HIS A 7 56.10 54.33 -88.92
N THR A 8 55.46 53.86 -90.00
CA THR A 8 55.04 54.36 -91.34
C THR A 8 56.12 54.91 -92.28
N ALA A 9 56.53 54.10 -93.30
CA ALA A 9 57.20 54.54 -94.54
C ALA A 9 57.28 53.44 -95.66
N THR A 10 56.78 53.73 -96.89
CA THR A 10 57.16 53.16 -98.23
C THR A 10 57.05 51.62 -98.47
N ILE A 11 56.79 51.02 -99.66
CA ILE A 11 56.70 51.37 -101.12
C ILE A 11 55.80 50.27 -101.80
N GLY A 12 55.27 50.32 -103.05
CA GLY A 12 55.19 51.36 -104.09
C GLY A 12 55.19 50.81 -105.55
N ALA A 13 54.04 50.83 -106.26
CA ALA A 13 53.80 50.43 -107.68
C ALA A 13 53.89 48.90 -108.00
N VAL A 14 53.24 48.28 -109.02
CA VAL A 14 53.05 48.63 -110.46
C VAL A 14 51.79 47.96 -111.13
N LEU A 15 51.12 48.68 -112.07
CA LEU A 15 50.14 48.30 -113.17
C LEU A 15 48.71 47.68 -112.96
N LEU A 16 47.65 48.45 -113.38
CA LEU A 16 46.50 48.19 -114.33
C LEU A 16 45.51 46.96 -114.17
N LEU A 17 44.18 46.95 -114.47
CA LEU A 17 43.16 47.76 -115.22
C LEU A 17 41.67 47.59 -114.70
N LEU A 18 40.80 48.63 -114.82
CA LEU A 18 39.29 48.71 -115.07
C LEU A 18 38.23 47.85 -114.28
N GLY A 19 36.97 48.27 -113.95
CA GLY A 19 36.28 49.60 -113.90
C GLY A 19 34.69 49.65 -113.80
N ILE A 20 34.13 50.23 -112.70
CA ILE A 20 32.91 51.11 -112.48
C ILE A 20 31.37 50.75 -112.70
N THR A 21 30.49 51.17 -111.73
CA THR A 21 29.00 51.54 -111.74
C THR A 21 27.85 50.49 -111.90
N SER A 22 26.52 50.69 -111.58
CA SER A 22 25.73 51.48 -110.56
C SER A 22 24.20 51.07 -110.45
N CYS A 23 23.25 51.91 -109.92
CA CYS A 23 22.17 51.49 -108.95
C CYS A 23 20.74 52.20 -109.00
N LYS A 24 19.65 51.62 -108.40
CA LYS A 24 18.32 52.28 -108.03
C LYS A 24 17.36 51.43 -107.11
N GLN A 25 16.09 51.87 -106.81
CA GLN A 25 15.21 51.46 -105.65
C GLN A 25 13.69 51.26 -105.97
N VAL A 26 12.92 50.46 -105.18
CA VAL A 26 11.48 50.03 -105.38
C VAL A 26 10.66 49.90 -104.04
N GLU A 27 9.33 49.67 -104.12
CA GLU A 27 8.28 49.55 -103.04
C GLU A 27 8.29 48.24 -102.18
N ILE A 28 7.35 48.09 -101.22
CA ILE A 28 7.25 46.98 -100.23
C ILE A 28 5.84 46.36 -100.19
N ASP A 29 5.75 45.01 -100.17
CA ASP A 29 4.55 44.18 -100.05
C ASP A 29 4.31 43.72 -98.58
N THR A 30 3.05 43.43 -98.23
CA THR A 30 2.62 42.93 -96.90
C THR A 30 2.15 41.46 -96.89
N ALA A 31 2.23 40.75 -98.01
CA ALA A 31 1.89 39.33 -98.06
C ALA A 31 2.82 38.49 -97.17
N GLN A 32 2.25 37.76 -96.19
CA GLN A 32 3.01 36.83 -95.32
C GLN A 32 3.76 35.77 -96.13
N TYR A 33 3.12 35.35 -97.24
CA TYR A 33 3.74 34.56 -98.30
C TYR A 33 3.91 35.44 -99.54
N ALA A 34 5.12 35.94 -99.78
CA ALA A 34 5.45 36.79 -100.91
C ALA A 34 5.65 35.95 -102.19
N ASP A 35 5.31 36.49 -103.35
CA ASP A 35 5.45 35.75 -104.62
C ASP A 35 6.93 35.55 -105.00
N ASP A 36 7.72 36.62 -105.10
CA ASP A 36 9.12 36.56 -105.55
C ASP A 36 10.17 36.61 -104.42
N ALA A 37 9.86 37.31 -103.32
CA ALA A 37 10.78 37.52 -102.21
C ALA A 37 10.91 36.29 -101.29
N VAL A 38 12.05 36.17 -100.61
CA VAL A 38 12.25 35.18 -99.54
C VAL A 38 11.68 35.74 -98.25
N THR A 39 10.86 34.97 -97.53
CA THR A 39 10.36 35.35 -96.19
C THR A 39 10.42 34.15 -95.25
N LEU A 40 10.75 34.39 -93.98
CA LEU A 40 10.65 33.41 -92.90
C LEU A 40 9.40 33.74 -92.06
N ALA A 41 8.42 32.84 -92.04
CA ALA A 41 7.16 33.01 -91.31
C ALA A 41 7.18 32.35 -89.93
N SER A 42 7.69 31.12 -89.83
CA SER A 42 7.82 30.39 -88.56
C SER A 42 8.87 29.28 -88.65
N PHE A 43 9.24 28.73 -87.48
CA PHE A 43 10.07 27.53 -87.38
C PHE A 43 9.58 26.63 -86.24
N GLY A 44 9.92 25.34 -86.27
CA GLY A 44 9.57 24.41 -85.19
C GLY A 44 9.98 22.95 -85.45
N PRO A 45 9.84 22.05 -84.46
CA PRO A 45 9.37 22.32 -83.09
C PRO A 45 10.33 23.21 -82.29
N ASN A 46 9.85 23.79 -81.20
CA ASN A 46 10.66 24.61 -80.27
C ASN A 46 9.98 24.56 -78.88
N PRO A 47 10.62 23.99 -77.83
CA PRO A 47 11.93 23.35 -77.85
C PRO A 47 12.00 22.13 -78.79
N VAL A 48 13.22 21.71 -79.13
CA VAL A 48 13.51 20.58 -80.01
C VAL A 48 14.59 19.68 -79.40
N MET A 49 14.54 18.38 -79.67
CA MET A 49 15.63 17.48 -79.27
C MET A 49 16.87 17.73 -80.14
N ARG A 50 18.06 17.71 -79.54
CA ARG A 50 19.34 17.70 -80.27
C ARG A 50 19.37 16.52 -81.25
N GLY A 51 19.98 16.68 -82.42
CA GLY A 51 19.92 15.65 -83.48
C GLY A 51 18.63 15.61 -84.32
N ALA A 52 17.53 16.26 -83.91
CA ALA A 52 16.25 16.18 -84.62
C ALA A 52 16.12 17.17 -85.79
N GLN A 53 15.08 16.99 -86.62
CA GLN A 53 14.77 17.92 -87.71
C GLN A 53 14.11 19.20 -87.22
N LEU A 54 14.75 20.34 -87.47
CA LEU A 54 14.17 21.67 -87.33
C LEU A 54 13.61 22.13 -88.68
N ARG A 55 12.34 22.56 -88.69
CA ARG A 55 11.59 22.93 -89.89
C ARG A 55 11.38 24.44 -89.95
N PHE A 56 11.40 25.01 -91.15
CA PHE A 56 11.15 26.43 -91.40
C PHE A 56 10.09 26.58 -92.48
N PHE A 57 9.13 27.47 -92.24
CA PHE A 57 8.00 27.74 -93.13
C PHE A 57 8.02 29.21 -93.55
N GLY A 58 7.71 29.48 -94.82
CA GLY A 58 7.84 30.82 -95.39
C GLY A 58 7.70 30.85 -96.91
N SER A 59 8.29 31.84 -97.56
CA SER A 59 8.26 32.00 -99.03
C SER A 59 9.64 31.76 -99.62
N ASN A 60 9.68 31.08 -100.77
CA ASN A 60 10.88 30.89 -101.59
C ASN A 60 12.10 30.39 -100.79
N LEU A 61 11.88 29.56 -99.77
CA LEU A 61 12.95 29.08 -98.88
C LEU A 61 13.88 28.07 -99.57
N ASP A 62 13.50 27.57 -100.74
CA ASP A 62 14.40 26.88 -101.68
C ASP A 62 15.56 27.76 -102.17
N LYS A 63 15.49 29.09 -102.00
CA LYS A 63 16.59 30.03 -102.22
C LYS A 63 17.57 30.15 -101.04
N ILE A 64 17.33 29.49 -99.91
CA ILE A 64 18.29 29.44 -98.79
C ILE A 64 19.50 28.56 -99.16
N ALA A 65 20.70 29.00 -98.76
CA ALA A 65 21.98 28.33 -99.00
C ALA A 65 22.53 27.64 -97.75
N LYS A 66 22.30 28.22 -96.57
CA LYS A 66 22.73 27.68 -95.27
C LYS A 66 21.88 28.22 -94.13
N VAL A 67 21.84 27.47 -93.02
CA VAL A 67 21.21 27.90 -91.77
C VAL A 67 22.25 27.92 -90.66
N ASN A 68 22.53 29.10 -90.13
CA ASN A 68 23.38 29.29 -88.96
C ASN A 68 22.54 28.99 -87.70
N VAL A 69 22.90 27.94 -86.97
CA VAL A 69 22.39 27.66 -85.61
C VAL A 69 23.51 28.04 -84.63
N PRO A 70 23.22 28.68 -83.48
CA PRO A 70 24.23 28.99 -82.47
C PRO A 70 25.04 27.76 -82.04
N GLY A 71 26.32 27.95 -81.67
CA GLY A 71 27.21 26.86 -81.23
C GLY A 71 27.71 25.88 -82.30
N VAL A 72 27.21 25.93 -83.54
CA VAL A 72 27.61 24.99 -84.62
C VAL A 72 27.93 25.67 -85.96
N GLU A 73 28.69 24.96 -86.79
CA GLU A 73 28.99 25.39 -88.16
C GLU A 73 27.71 25.53 -89.02
N PRO A 74 27.65 26.50 -89.95
CA PRO A 74 26.47 26.74 -90.78
C PRO A 74 25.99 25.52 -91.58
N ILE A 75 24.77 25.09 -91.31
CA ILE A 75 24.18 23.88 -91.89
C ILE A 75 23.76 24.16 -93.33
N THR A 76 24.56 23.66 -94.27
CA THR A 76 24.35 23.73 -95.73
C THR A 76 23.49 22.59 -96.27
N SER A 77 23.33 21.50 -95.50
CA SER A 77 22.44 20.39 -95.83
C SER A 77 20.99 20.77 -95.52
N ILE A 78 20.26 21.22 -96.55
CA ILE A 78 18.88 21.71 -96.44
C ILE A 78 17.96 20.81 -97.28
N GLU A 79 17.03 20.14 -96.61
CA GLU A 79 15.93 19.41 -97.27
C GLU A 79 14.89 20.43 -97.77
N VAL A 80 14.80 20.63 -99.08
CA VAL A 80 13.72 21.43 -99.68
C VAL A 80 12.48 20.55 -99.84
N VAL A 81 11.60 20.59 -98.84
CA VAL A 81 10.34 19.83 -98.82
C VAL A 81 9.32 20.44 -99.78
N LYS A 82 9.31 21.78 -99.87
CA LYS A 82 8.42 22.53 -100.76
C LYS A 82 9.02 23.89 -101.10
N SER A 83 8.90 24.29 -102.36
CA SER A 83 9.46 25.52 -102.94
C SER A 83 8.40 26.56 -103.32
N GLY A 84 8.84 27.77 -103.66
CA GLY A 84 7.97 28.86 -104.13
C GLY A 84 7.17 29.53 -103.01
N LYS A 85 6.04 30.17 -103.37
CA LYS A 85 5.24 31.05 -102.49
C LYS A 85 4.95 30.47 -101.10
N ILE A 86 4.63 29.18 -100.99
CA ILE A 86 4.48 28.48 -99.71
C ILE A 86 5.53 27.39 -99.63
N SER A 87 6.70 27.72 -99.08
CA SER A 87 7.84 26.82 -98.89
C SER A 87 7.88 26.17 -97.50
N GLU A 88 8.47 24.98 -97.46
CA GLU A 88 8.98 24.33 -96.24
C GLU A 88 10.41 23.86 -96.56
N ILE A 89 11.36 24.22 -95.69
CA ILE A 89 12.69 23.59 -95.66
C ILE A 89 12.94 22.96 -94.29
N ARG A 90 13.80 21.94 -94.24
CA ARG A 90 14.27 21.34 -92.99
C ARG A 90 15.78 21.25 -92.96
N ILE A 91 16.31 21.30 -91.74
CA ILE A 91 17.68 20.91 -91.41
C ILE A 91 17.62 19.86 -90.31
N THR A 92 18.55 18.92 -90.32
CA THR A 92 18.83 18.11 -89.14
C THR A 92 19.81 18.92 -88.28
N LEU A 93 19.47 19.15 -87.01
CA LEU A 93 20.39 19.78 -86.07
C LEU A 93 21.50 18.77 -85.70
N PRO A 94 22.74 19.20 -85.47
CA PRO A 94 23.74 18.37 -84.81
C PRO A 94 23.25 17.90 -83.43
N VAL A 95 23.83 16.81 -82.94
CA VAL A 95 23.64 16.38 -81.54
C VAL A 95 24.54 17.26 -80.64
N GLU A 96 25.85 17.24 -80.91
CA GLU A 96 26.83 18.05 -80.18
C GLU A 96 26.96 19.46 -80.76
N GLY A 97 27.01 20.45 -79.87
CA GLY A 97 27.33 21.85 -80.18
C GLY A 97 26.19 22.88 -80.14
N PRO A 98 24.92 22.59 -80.48
CA PRO A 98 23.92 23.66 -80.61
C PRO A 98 23.67 24.46 -79.32
N GLU A 99 23.76 25.78 -79.38
CA GLU A 99 23.51 26.68 -78.25
C GLU A 99 22.09 27.25 -78.30
N VAL A 100 21.59 27.71 -77.14
CA VAL A 100 20.28 28.37 -77.05
C VAL A 100 20.40 29.78 -77.61
N GLY A 101 19.64 30.10 -78.66
CA GLY A 101 19.73 31.40 -79.31
C GLY A 101 18.97 31.49 -80.63
N TYR A 102 19.10 32.62 -81.32
CA TYR A 102 18.36 32.87 -82.56
C TYR A 102 19.01 32.16 -83.76
N VAL A 103 18.20 31.43 -84.52
CA VAL A 103 18.63 30.71 -85.73
C VAL A 103 18.51 31.64 -86.93
N THR A 104 19.45 31.58 -87.87
CA THR A 104 19.56 32.57 -88.95
C THR A 104 19.81 31.90 -90.30
N LEU A 105 18.84 32.05 -91.21
CA LEU A 105 18.87 31.50 -92.56
C LEU A 105 19.53 32.51 -93.50
N LEU A 106 20.40 32.05 -94.42
CA LEU A 106 21.07 32.91 -95.40
C LEU A 106 20.70 32.50 -96.84
N SER A 107 20.27 33.44 -97.68
CA SER A 107 19.94 33.17 -99.09
C SER A 107 21.19 32.91 -99.93
N LYS A 108 21.00 32.29 -101.10
CA LYS A 108 22.02 32.13 -102.16
C LYS A 108 22.50 33.49 -102.68
N ASP A 109 21.66 34.51 -102.57
CA ASP A 109 21.92 35.88 -103.00
C ASP A 109 22.56 36.75 -101.88
N GLY A 110 22.60 36.26 -100.64
CA GLY A 110 23.30 36.85 -99.49
C GLY A 110 22.42 37.45 -98.39
N ASP A 111 21.09 37.49 -98.58
CA ASP A 111 20.13 38.02 -97.61
C ASP A 111 20.07 37.17 -96.33
N GLN A 112 19.66 37.78 -95.22
CA GLN A 112 19.66 37.17 -93.89
C GLN A 112 18.30 37.23 -93.20
N PHE A 113 17.82 36.09 -92.69
CA PHE A 113 16.52 35.93 -92.05
C PHE A 113 16.67 35.24 -90.70
N THR A 114 16.61 36.01 -89.61
CA THR A 114 16.75 35.51 -88.23
C THR A 114 15.38 35.18 -87.62
N THR A 115 15.32 34.13 -86.79
CA THR A 115 14.09 33.75 -86.06
C THR A 115 13.67 34.81 -85.04
N LYS A 116 12.37 34.92 -84.76
CA LYS A 116 11.83 35.88 -83.77
C LYS A 116 11.82 35.37 -82.33
N SER A 117 12.07 34.08 -82.12
CA SER A 117 12.30 33.46 -80.83
C SER A 117 13.61 32.68 -80.87
N MET A 118 14.25 32.52 -79.71
CA MET A 118 15.38 31.62 -79.55
C MET A 118 14.93 30.16 -79.78
N LEU A 119 15.83 29.36 -80.33
CA LEU A 119 15.77 27.91 -80.31
C LEU A 119 16.15 27.43 -78.90
N ASN A 120 15.27 26.64 -78.28
CA ASN A 120 15.52 25.96 -77.02
C ASN A 120 15.58 24.46 -77.27
N TYR A 121 16.17 23.71 -76.34
CA TYR A 121 16.27 22.26 -76.45
C TYR A 121 15.39 21.56 -75.41
N THR A 122 14.97 20.33 -75.73
CA THR A 122 14.44 19.39 -74.74
C THR A 122 15.58 18.45 -74.39
N GLU A 123 15.92 18.41 -73.11
CA GLU A 123 17.13 17.76 -72.59
C GLU A 123 16.73 16.69 -71.55
N PRO A 124 16.09 15.59 -71.99
CA PRO A 124 15.62 14.54 -71.08
C PRO A 124 16.79 13.67 -70.63
N ILE A 125 16.92 13.41 -69.32
CA ILE A 125 17.88 12.43 -68.81
C ILE A 125 17.57 11.06 -69.44
N VAL A 126 18.59 10.43 -70.00
CA VAL A 126 18.56 9.04 -70.50
C VAL A 126 19.65 8.29 -69.76
N PHE A 127 19.26 7.38 -68.87
CA PHE A 127 20.21 6.53 -68.16
C PHE A 127 20.43 5.24 -68.95
N GLU A 128 21.66 4.99 -69.38
CA GLU A 128 22.04 3.79 -70.15
C GLU A 128 22.59 2.67 -69.27
N GLY A 129 23.07 3.01 -68.06
CA GLY A 129 23.66 2.06 -67.11
C GLY A 129 24.83 2.69 -66.35
N PHE A 130 25.58 1.85 -65.63
CA PHE A 130 26.71 2.28 -64.82
C PHE A 130 27.91 1.34 -64.92
N GLU A 131 29.10 1.87 -64.63
CA GLU A 131 30.37 1.16 -64.58
C GLU A 131 30.96 1.26 -63.18
N VAL A 132 31.33 0.11 -62.58
CA VAL A 132 32.05 0.00 -61.30
C VAL A 132 32.91 -1.27 -61.31
N ALA A 133 33.88 -1.39 -60.40
CA ALA A 133 34.58 -2.65 -60.17
C ALA A 133 33.62 -3.70 -59.59
N ALA A 134 33.83 -4.98 -59.92
CA ALA A 134 32.98 -6.07 -59.46
C ALA A 134 33.81 -7.13 -58.70
N PRO A 135 33.39 -7.57 -57.49
CA PRO A 135 32.28 -7.00 -56.70
C PRO A 135 32.61 -5.57 -56.24
N ALA A 136 31.57 -4.76 -56.01
CA ALA A 136 31.71 -3.36 -55.58
C ALA A 136 31.71 -3.22 -54.05
N PHE A 137 32.45 -2.26 -53.51
CA PHE A 137 32.53 -2.00 -52.08
C PHE A 137 32.23 -0.52 -51.74
N PRO A 138 31.90 -0.18 -50.49
CA PRO A 138 31.81 1.21 -50.06
C PRO A 138 33.10 1.98 -50.34
N GLY A 139 32.97 3.26 -50.72
CA GLY A 139 34.09 4.07 -51.17
C GLY A 139 34.48 3.90 -52.64
N ASP A 140 34.03 2.83 -53.35
CA ASP A 140 34.19 2.74 -54.80
C ASP A 140 33.40 3.84 -55.51
N VAL A 141 33.92 4.26 -56.67
CA VAL A 141 33.30 5.30 -57.52
C VAL A 141 32.53 4.65 -58.66
N ILE A 142 31.21 4.69 -58.59
CA ILE A 142 30.33 4.33 -59.71
C ILE A 142 30.40 5.45 -60.76
N THR A 143 30.59 5.09 -62.04
CA THR A 143 30.45 6.01 -63.17
C THR A 143 29.14 5.72 -63.91
N LEU A 144 28.19 6.65 -63.80
CA LEU A 144 26.89 6.62 -64.47
C LEU A 144 27.05 7.04 -65.94
N LYS A 145 26.31 6.41 -66.86
CA LYS A 145 26.40 6.63 -68.32
C LYS A 145 25.05 7.01 -68.92
N GLY A 146 25.08 7.86 -69.96
CA GLY A 146 23.96 8.04 -70.88
C GLY A 146 23.90 9.42 -71.53
N ASP A 147 22.75 10.08 -71.46
CA ASP A 147 22.55 11.45 -71.95
C ASP A 147 21.98 12.38 -70.87
N TYR A 148 22.47 13.63 -70.88
CA TYR A 148 22.26 14.69 -69.89
C TYR A 148 22.55 14.30 -68.42
N MET A 149 23.56 13.47 -68.18
CA MET A 149 24.00 13.05 -66.84
C MET A 149 24.33 14.23 -65.90
N ASN A 150 24.74 15.39 -66.43
CA ASN A 150 24.96 16.62 -65.67
C ASN A 150 23.69 17.20 -65.02
N LEU A 151 22.50 16.76 -65.43
CA LEU A 151 21.22 17.15 -64.82
C LEU A 151 20.89 16.28 -63.59
N VAL A 152 21.41 15.05 -63.50
CA VAL A 152 21.28 14.18 -62.31
C VAL A 152 21.91 14.86 -61.10
N LYS A 153 21.27 14.78 -59.93
CA LYS A 153 21.71 15.43 -58.69
C LYS A 153 21.97 14.45 -57.57
N LYS A 154 21.16 13.39 -57.46
CA LYS A 154 21.24 12.38 -56.40
C LYS A 154 21.13 10.97 -56.97
N VAL A 155 21.74 10.01 -56.27
CA VAL A 155 21.51 8.58 -56.46
C VAL A 155 21.02 7.98 -55.16
N LEU A 156 19.88 7.28 -55.26
CA LEU A 156 19.29 6.47 -54.20
C LEU A 156 19.67 5.00 -54.45
N PHE A 157 20.26 4.36 -53.45
CA PHE A 157 20.59 2.94 -53.45
C PHE A 157 19.46 2.12 -52.83
N GLU A 158 19.46 0.82 -53.12
CA GLU A 158 18.59 -0.15 -52.44
C GLU A 158 18.77 -0.05 -50.91
N GLY A 159 17.68 -0.16 -50.16
CA GLY A 159 17.65 0.13 -48.72
C GLY A 159 17.55 1.61 -48.35
N GLY A 160 17.63 2.54 -49.31
CA GLY A 160 17.28 3.96 -49.13
C GLY A 160 18.44 4.91 -48.84
N ALA A 161 19.69 4.45 -48.89
CA ALA A 161 20.85 5.34 -48.77
C ALA A 161 20.91 6.29 -49.97
N THR A 162 21.07 7.60 -49.73
CA THR A 162 21.13 8.63 -50.77
C THR A 162 22.50 9.31 -50.78
N VAL A 163 23.08 9.52 -51.96
CA VAL A 163 24.30 10.32 -52.15
C VAL A 163 24.09 11.37 -53.23
N GLU A 164 24.88 12.45 -53.20
CA GLU A 164 24.90 13.48 -54.24
C GLU A 164 25.88 13.13 -55.36
N VAL A 165 25.67 13.68 -56.55
CA VAL A 165 26.57 13.52 -57.71
C VAL A 165 27.83 14.38 -57.56
N GLU A 166 28.99 13.77 -57.75
CA GLU A 166 30.32 14.38 -57.72
C GLU A 166 30.45 15.57 -58.68
N GLU A 167 31.28 16.56 -58.31
CA GLU A 167 31.57 17.70 -59.18
C GLU A 167 32.21 17.27 -60.51
N GLY A 168 31.87 17.98 -61.59
CA GLY A 168 32.41 17.72 -62.93
C GLY A 168 31.60 16.74 -63.78
N ALA A 169 30.40 16.35 -63.34
CA ALA A 169 29.45 15.61 -64.18
C ALA A 169 29.24 16.28 -65.55
N THR A 170 29.41 15.49 -66.61
CA THR A 170 29.30 15.91 -68.02
C THR A 170 27.94 15.51 -68.58
N ARG A 171 27.67 15.85 -69.86
CA ARG A 171 26.47 15.38 -70.54
C ARG A 171 26.35 13.85 -70.59
N HIS A 172 27.48 13.12 -70.64
CA HIS A 172 27.46 11.66 -70.84
C HIS A 172 27.90 10.83 -69.64
N GLU A 173 28.54 11.45 -68.65
CA GLU A 173 29.06 10.78 -67.46
C GLU A 173 28.80 11.58 -66.18
N ALA A 174 28.29 10.92 -65.15
CA ALA A 174 28.23 11.41 -63.79
C ALA A 174 28.88 10.39 -62.84
N LYS A 175 29.25 10.79 -61.62
CA LYS A 175 29.92 9.92 -60.66
C LYS A 175 29.31 10.03 -59.27
N VAL A 176 29.32 8.92 -58.54
CA VAL A 176 28.91 8.84 -57.13
C VAL A 176 29.80 7.86 -56.38
N ILE A 177 30.02 8.10 -55.09
CA ILE A 177 30.71 7.19 -54.18
C ILE A 177 29.68 6.26 -53.53
N ILE A 178 30.00 4.96 -53.42
CA ILE A 178 29.12 4.00 -52.75
C ILE A 178 29.13 4.23 -51.22
N PRO A 179 27.97 4.46 -50.58
CA PRO A 179 27.87 4.60 -49.12
C PRO A 179 27.97 3.25 -48.41
N ALA A 180 28.43 3.27 -47.15
CA ALA A 180 28.62 2.07 -46.32
C ALA A 180 27.36 1.20 -46.14
N SER A 181 26.17 1.83 -46.18
CA SER A 181 24.86 1.18 -46.05
C SER A 181 24.19 0.85 -47.39
N ALA A 182 24.92 0.91 -48.52
CA ALA A 182 24.42 0.46 -49.81
C ALA A 182 24.15 -1.05 -49.82
N LYS A 183 23.06 -1.46 -50.47
CA LYS A 183 22.62 -2.85 -50.58
C LYS A 183 22.61 -3.33 -52.03
N ASN A 184 22.63 -4.64 -52.21
CA ASN A 184 22.43 -5.30 -53.49
C ASN A 184 21.04 -4.98 -54.04
N GLY A 185 20.96 -4.31 -55.20
CA GLY A 185 19.67 -3.93 -55.76
C GLY A 185 19.75 -2.78 -56.75
N THR A 186 18.62 -2.09 -56.95
CA THR A 186 18.50 -1.09 -58.03
C THR A 186 19.09 0.25 -57.59
N ILE A 187 19.94 0.88 -58.40
CA ILE A 187 20.29 2.29 -58.20
C ILE A 187 19.33 3.18 -58.98
N VAL A 188 18.87 4.26 -58.34
CA VAL A 188 17.84 5.15 -58.85
C VAL A 188 18.38 6.58 -58.87
N LEU A 189 18.42 7.18 -60.05
CA LEU A 189 18.90 8.54 -60.27
C LEU A 189 17.73 9.52 -60.11
N SER A 190 17.97 10.64 -59.43
CA SER A 190 17.02 11.75 -59.27
C SER A 190 17.62 13.07 -59.75
N ASP A 191 16.77 13.92 -60.33
CA ASP A 191 17.08 15.30 -60.74
C ASP A 191 16.86 16.34 -59.62
N ASP A 192 16.42 15.91 -58.43
CA ASP A 192 16.10 16.75 -57.26
C ASP A 192 15.06 17.86 -57.55
N GLY A 193 14.17 17.60 -58.50
CA GLY A 193 13.08 18.50 -58.88
C GLY A 193 11.96 18.58 -57.85
N ALA A 194 11.17 19.66 -57.89
CA ALA A 194 9.99 19.83 -57.02
C ALA A 194 8.88 18.76 -57.22
N VAL A 195 8.97 18.02 -58.32
CA VAL A 195 8.48 16.63 -58.45
C VAL A 195 9.65 15.88 -59.09
N GLU A 196 10.27 14.97 -58.34
CA GLU A 196 11.49 14.26 -58.77
C GLU A 196 11.21 13.33 -59.96
N ASN A 197 12.08 13.36 -60.97
CA ASN A 197 12.09 12.38 -62.04
C ASN A 197 13.07 11.25 -61.67
N LEU A 198 12.54 10.04 -61.52
CA LEU A 198 13.30 8.85 -61.09
C LEU A 198 13.66 7.95 -62.28
N PHE A 199 14.95 7.64 -62.42
CA PHE A 199 15.49 6.78 -63.47
C PHE A 199 16.20 5.57 -62.86
N TYR A 200 15.70 4.37 -63.15
CA TYR A 200 16.14 3.11 -62.55
C TYR A 200 17.17 2.40 -63.42
N SER A 201 18.15 1.73 -62.83
CA SER A 201 19.09 0.88 -63.57
C SER A 201 18.43 -0.41 -64.08
N GLU A 202 18.78 -0.86 -65.30
CA GLU A 202 18.30 -2.16 -65.82
C GLU A 202 18.98 -3.37 -65.15
N LEU A 203 20.18 -3.17 -64.60
CA LEU A 203 20.94 -4.15 -63.83
C LEU A 203 21.05 -3.70 -62.36
N PRO A 204 21.07 -4.63 -61.40
CA PRO A 204 21.35 -4.31 -60.01
C PRO A 204 22.83 -4.00 -59.81
N LEU A 205 23.14 -3.23 -58.76
CA LEU A 205 24.46 -3.15 -58.17
C LEU A 205 24.72 -4.44 -57.37
N GLU A 206 25.83 -5.12 -57.68
CA GLU A 206 26.30 -6.30 -56.94
C GLU A 206 27.41 -5.88 -55.96
N MET A 207 27.07 -5.86 -54.67
CA MET A 207 27.98 -5.53 -53.57
C MET A 207 28.78 -6.76 -53.14
N GLY A 208 30.03 -6.55 -52.70
CA GLY A 208 30.83 -7.59 -52.07
C GLY A 208 30.37 -7.93 -50.65
N GLU A 209 30.96 -8.97 -50.07
CA GLU A 209 30.77 -9.31 -48.66
C GLU A 209 31.95 -8.82 -47.82
N PRO A 210 31.72 -8.28 -46.59
CA PRO A 210 32.80 -8.03 -45.64
C PRO A 210 33.44 -9.35 -45.20
N THR A 211 34.74 -9.32 -44.90
CA THR A 211 35.42 -10.47 -44.28
C THR A 211 35.58 -10.22 -42.79
N VAL A 212 35.08 -11.13 -41.96
CA VAL A 212 35.18 -11.06 -40.50
C VAL A 212 36.03 -12.24 -40.00
N LYS A 213 37.03 -11.96 -39.18
CA LYS A 213 37.90 -12.95 -38.53
C LYS A 213 37.50 -13.08 -37.07
N LYS A 214 37.87 -14.21 -36.45
CA LYS A 214 37.63 -14.42 -35.02
C LYS A 214 38.34 -13.37 -34.17
N ALA A 215 37.69 -12.92 -33.09
CA ALA A 215 38.31 -12.16 -32.02
C ALA A 215 39.53 -12.91 -31.44
N ALA A 216 40.48 -12.15 -30.89
CA ALA A 216 41.74 -12.73 -30.39
C ALA A 216 41.58 -13.52 -29.07
N ASP A 217 40.73 -13.04 -28.17
CA ASP A 217 40.57 -13.57 -26.83
C ASP A 217 39.35 -14.51 -26.73
N ALA A 218 39.60 -15.75 -26.30
CA ALA A 218 38.55 -16.76 -26.09
C ALA A 218 37.90 -16.70 -24.70
N VAL A 219 38.46 -15.90 -23.77
CA VAL A 219 37.88 -15.63 -22.45
C VAL A 219 37.94 -14.12 -22.24
N ILE A 220 36.78 -13.49 -22.06
CA ILE A 220 36.64 -12.04 -22.06
C ILE A 220 35.93 -11.61 -20.77
N LYS A 221 36.38 -10.51 -20.16
CA LYS A 221 35.71 -9.91 -19.00
C LYS A 221 34.72 -8.84 -19.46
N ALA A 222 33.53 -8.82 -18.86
CA ALA A 222 32.56 -7.73 -19.04
C ALA A 222 33.20 -6.34 -18.79
N GLY A 223 32.74 -5.32 -19.52
CA GLY A 223 33.33 -3.98 -19.45
C GLY A 223 34.77 -3.90 -19.97
N LYS A 224 35.23 -4.86 -20.79
CA LYS A 224 36.52 -4.78 -21.51
C LYS A 224 36.32 -4.62 -23.01
N ALA A 225 37.31 -3.98 -23.63
CA ALA A 225 37.36 -3.81 -25.07
C ALA A 225 37.65 -5.16 -25.76
N VAL A 226 36.85 -5.45 -26.78
CA VAL A 226 36.97 -6.59 -27.69
C VAL A 226 37.26 -6.02 -29.06
N THR A 227 38.23 -6.60 -29.78
CA THR A 227 38.53 -6.18 -31.16
C THR A 227 38.36 -7.36 -32.12
N ILE A 228 37.53 -7.16 -33.14
CA ILE A 228 37.39 -8.06 -34.28
C ILE A 228 38.16 -7.45 -35.47
N SER A 229 38.69 -8.29 -36.35
CA SER A 229 39.49 -7.85 -37.50
C SER A 229 38.99 -8.47 -38.80
N GLY A 230 39.30 -7.85 -39.93
CA GLY A 230 38.58 -8.16 -41.16
C GLY A 230 39.11 -7.44 -42.40
N ALA A 231 38.18 -7.12 -43.29
CA ALA A 231 38.27 -6.15 -44.38
C ALA A 231 36.83 -5.77 -44.79
N HIS A 232 36.64 -4.53 -45.23
CA HIS A 232 35.33 -3.93 -45.54
C HIS A 232 34.36 -3.86 -44.34
N LEU A 233 34.89 -3.67 -43.12
CA LEU A 233 34.08 -3.68 -41.91
C LEU A 233 33.16 -2.46 -41.77
N GLU A 234 33.30 -1.44 -42.62
CA GLU A 234 32.32 -0.35 -42.77
C GLU A 234 30.92 -0.86 -43.17
N MET A 235 30.83 -2.06 -43.76
CA MET A 235 29.55 -2.69 -44.15
C MET A 235 28.78 -3.27 -42.95
N ILE A 236 29.35 -3.26 -41.74
CA ILE A 236 28.73 -3.76 -40.52
C ILE A 236 27.82 -2.69 -39.90
N GLU A 237 26.55 -3.04 -39.70
CA GLU A 237 25.54 -2.18 -39.06
C GLU A 237 25.57 -2.33 -37.54
N LYS A 238 25.77 -3.57 -37.03
CA LYS A 238 25.72 -3.86 -35.60
C LYS A 238 26.51 -5.10 -35.19
N ILE A 239 26.90 -5.14 -33.91
CA ILE A 239 27.53 -6.29 -33.27
C ILE A 239 26.57 -6.89 -32.23
N VAL A 240 26.49 -8.21 -32.15
CA VAL A 240 25.78 -8.94 -31.09
C VAL A 240 26.79 -9.88 -30.42
N ALA A 241 26.98 -9.76 -29.11
CA ALA A 241 27.91 -10.58 -28.33
C ALA A 241 27.16 -11.31 -27.21
N GLY A 242 27.24 -12.65 -27.16
CA GLY A 242 26.61 -13.41 -26.08
C GLY A 242 25.08 -13.31 -26.05
N GLY A 243 24.46 -12.99 -27.20
CA GLY A 243 23.03 -12.72 -27.34
C GLY A 243 22.60 -11.27 -27.04
N ILE A 244 23.52 -10.39 -26.65
CA ILE A 244 23.25 -8.97 -26.35
C ILE A 244 23.74 -8.08 -27.51
N GLU A 245 22.90 -7.16 -27.95
CA GLU A 245 23.28 -6.16 -28.96
C GLU A 245 24.20 -5.10 -28.33
N VAL A 246 25.33 -4.85 -28.99
CA VAL A 246 26.36 -3.90 -28.56
C VAL A 246 25.91 -2.49 -28.92
N THR A 247 25.85 -1.60 -27.94
CA THR A 247 25.25 -0.26 -28.10
C THR A 247 26.14 0.75 -28.84
N ASP A 248 27.45 0.53 -28.89
CA ASP A 248 28.41 1.42 -29.55
C ASP A 248 29.69 0.65 -29.94
N PHE A 249 30.29 0.97 -31.10
CA PHE A 249 31.53 0.36 -31.58
C PHE A 249 32.34 1.31 -32.47
N GLU A 250 33.66 1.30 -32.31
CA GLU A 250 34.60 2.11 -33.07
C GLU A 250 35.17 1.31 -34.27
N LEU A 251 35.07 1.86 -35.48
CA LEU A 251 35.69 1.35 -36.70
C LEU A 251 37.07 2.02 -36.90
N SER A 252 38.10 1.26 -37.29
CA SER A 252 39.43 1.82 -37.56
C SER A 252 39.49 2.63 -38.86
N GLU A 253 40.43 3.59 -38.96
CA GLU A 253 40.59 4.49 -40.14
C GLU A 253 40.85 3.76 -41.48
N ASP A 254 41.25 2.49 -41.43
CA ASP A 254 41.51 1.60 -42.58
C ASP A 254 40.41 0.56 -42.80
N ASN A 255 39.32 0.65 -42.03
CA ASN A 255 38.20 -0.29 -41.94
C ASN A 255 38.60 -1.78 -41.74
N SER A 256 39.80 -2.05 -41.21
CA SER A 256 40.30 -3.42 -41.03
C SER A 256 39.99 -4.01 -39.65
N SER A 257 39.50 -3.21 -38.71
CA SER A 257 39.08 -3.64 -37.37
C SER A 257 37.89 -2.87 -36.81
N ILE A 258 37.12 -3.53 -35.95
CA ILE A 258 36.08 -2.93 -35.11
C ILE A 258 36.43 -3.23 -33.64
N THR A 259 36.38 -2.22 -32.78
CA THR A 259 36.58 -2.33 -31.33
C THR A 259 35.29 -1.91 -30.59
N PHE A 260 34.87 -2.71 -29.61
CA PHE A 260 33.68 -2.43 -28.80
C PHE A 260 33.88 -2.86 -27.34
N ILE A 261 33.08 -2.34 -26.41
CA ILE A 261 33.07 -2.82 -25.02
C ILE A 261 32.08 -3.98 -24.89
N LEU A 262 32.51 -5.12 -24.33
CA LEU A 262 31.61 -6.25 -24.06
C LEU A 262 30.54 -5.85 -23.02
N PRO A 263 29.23 -5.88 -23.37
CA PRO A 263 28.14 -5.53 -22.44
C PRO A 263 28.08 -6.47 -21.23
N ASP A 264 27.72 -5.94 -20.06
CA ASP A 264 27.73 -6.70 -18.80
C ASP A 264 26.73 -7.87 -18.75
N GLN A 265 25.64 -7.79 -19.52
CA GLN A 265 24.65 -8.86 -19.63
C GLN A 265 25.07 -9.98 -20.60
N SER A 266 26.23 -9.88 -21.26
CA SER A 266 26.66 -10.86 -22.26
C SER A 266 26.99 -12.21 -21.62
N ALA A 267 26.26 -13.25 -21.99
CA ALA A 267 26.58 -14.62 -21.63
C ALA A 267 27.73 -15.16 -22.51
N SER A 268 28.36 -16.26 -22.10
CA SER A 268 29.27 -17.02 -23.00
C SER A 268 28.53 -17.42 -24.29
N GLY A 269 29.18 -17.27 -25.44
CA GLY A 269 28.58 -17.58 -26.74
C GLY A 269 29.29 -16.92 -27.92
N SER A 270 28.62 -16.87 -29.06
CA SER A 270 29.17 -16.27 -30.28
C SER A 270 29.18 -14.73 -30.22
N ILE A 271 30.13 -14.14 -30.95
CA ILE A 271 30.13 -12.75 -31.38
C ILE A 271 29.71 -12.76 -32.86
N LEU A 272 28.66 -12.01 -33.20
CA LEU A 272 28.14 -11.88 -34.56
C LEU A 272 28.29 -10.43 -35.00
N ALA A 273 28.96 -10.20 -36.11
CA ALA A 273 28.93 -8.91 -36.81
C ALA A 273 27.86 -9.00 -37.91
N ILE A 274 26.91 -8.08 -37.92
CA ILE A 274 25.74 -8.12 -38.80
C ILE A 274 25.80 -6.91 -39.74
N SER A 275 25.82 -7.19 -41.03
CA SER A 275 25.88 -6.17 -42.09
C SER A 275 24.56 -5.44 -42.28
N TYR A 276 24.58 -4.29 -42.96
CA TYR A 276 23.35 -3.58 -43.38
C TYR A 276 22.41 -4.46 -44.23
N GLU A 277 22.89 -5.53 -44.85
CA GLU A 277 22.07 -6.52 -45.56
C GLU A 277 21.31 -7.49 -44.62
N GLY A 278 21.62 -7.48 -43.33
CA GLY A 278 21.15 -8.48 -42.36
C GLY A 278 21.94 -9.79 -42.38
N ASN A 279 22.97 -9.93 -43.23
CA ASN A 279 23.84 -11.11 -43.22
C ASN A 279 24.70 -11.12 -41.94
N GLU A 280 24.71 -12.27 -41.24
CA GLU A 280 25.44 -12.51 -40.00
C GLU A 280 26.80 -13.16 -40.24
N TYR A 281 27.87 -12.55 -39.71
CA TYR A 281 29.25 -13.03 -39.82
C TYR A 281 29.79 -13.37 -38.43
N ASN A 282 30.07 -14.66 -38.18
CA ASN A 282 30.58 -15.13 -36.88
C ASN A 282 32.04 -14.67 -36.65
N ALA A 283 32.23 -13.78 -35.68
CA ALA A 283 33.49 -13.22 -35.25
C ALA A 283 34.13 -14.03 -34.09
N GLY A 284 33.80 -15.32 -34.00
CA GLY A 284 34.29 -16.22 -32.95
C GLY A 284 33.30 -16.40 -31.80
N ASP A 285 33.73 -17.22 -30.84
CA ASP A 285 32.96 -17.62 -29.68
C ASP A 285 33.85 -17.36 -28.45
N PHE A 286 33.27 -16.84 -27.37
CA PHE A 286 33.98 -16.46 -26.16
C PHE A 286 33.29 -17.01 -24.90
N GLU A 287 34.09 -17.26 -23.88
CA GLU A 287 33.60 -17.48 -22.51
C GLU A 287 33.63 -16.16 -21.73
N SER A 288 32.56 -15.86 -20.99
CA SER A 288 32.58 -14.78 -20.01
C SER A 288 33.52 -15.15 -18.87
N THR A 289 34.29 -14.17 -18.37
CA THR A 289 35.09 -14.33 -17.16
C THR A 289 34.15 -14.58 -15.97
N VAL A 290 34.37 -15.69 -15.26
CA VAL A 290 33.64 -16.05 -14.04
C VAL A 290 34.52 -15.71 -12.83
N PRO A 291 34.01 -14.98 -11.82
CA PRO A 291 34.74 -14.66 -10.61
C PRO A 291 35.20 -15.90 -9.83
N VAL A 292 36.25 -15.76 -9.03
CA VAL A 292 36.77 -16.84 -8.19
C VAL A 292 36.76 -16.37 -6.75
N ILE A 293 36.06 -17.09 -5.88
CA ILE A 293 36.10 -16.88 -4.42
C ILE A 293 37.34 -17.60 -3.87
N ASP A 294 38.31 -16.84 -3.35
CA ASP A 294 39.53 -17.38 -2.71
C ASP A 294 39.32 -17.60 -1.19
N SER A 295 38.53 -16.75 -0.51
CA SER A 295 38.08 -16.99 0.87
C SER A 295 36.88 -16.15 1.30
N VAL A 296 36.11 -16.67 2.26
CA VAL A 296 34.93 -16.06 2.91
C VAL A 296 35.20 -16.06 4.42
N ASN A 297 35.16 -14.89 5.09
CA ASN A 297 35.54 -14.73 6.50
C ASN A 297 34.79 -13.57 7.19
N PRO A 298 34.42 -13.68 8.49
CA PRO A 298 34.62 -14.82 9.37
C PRO A 298 33.67 -15.98 9.03
N LEU A 299 34.03 -17.19 9.47
CA LEU A 299 33.15 -18.37 9.48
C LEU A 299 33.38 -19.11 10.81
N PRO A 300 32.35 -19.29 11.65
CA PRO A 300 30.98 -18.79 11.51
C PRO A 300 30.89 -17.26 11.53
N VAL A 301 29.80 -16.72 10.98
CA VAL A 301 29.48 -15.28 10.99
C VAL A 301 28.19 -15.01 11.77
N LYS A 302 28.16 -13.91 12.53
CA LYS A 302 26.97 -13.49 13.28
C LYS A 302 25.96 -12.86 12.33
N ALA A 303 24.67 -13.20 12.45
CA ALA A 303 23.62 -12.55 11.68
C ALA A 303 23.56 -11.04 12.03
N GLY A 304 23.31 -10.18 11.04
CA GLY A 304 23.53 -8.73 11.15
C GLY A 304 25.02 -8.30 11.14
N GLY A 305 25.96 -9.25 11.04
CA GLY A 305 27.39 -8.99 10.94
C GLY A 305 27.89 -8.76 9.51
N ILE A 306 29.13 -8.27 9.38
CA ILE A 306 29.80 -8.09 8.08
C ILE A 306 30.66 -9.31 7.74
N LEU A 307 30.37 -9.91 6.59
CA LEU A 307 31.14 -10.98 5.96
C LEU A 307 32.06 -10.38 4.88
N THR A 308 33.35 -10.73 4.93
CA THR A 308 34.35 -10.32 3.93
C THR A 308 34.61 -11.46 2.96
N ILE A 309 34.39 -11.20 1.67
CA ILE A 309 34.66 -12.14 0.58
C ILE A 309 35.85 -11.61 -0.23
N THR A 310 36.81 -12.49 -0.47
CA THR A 310 38.08 -12.20 -1.16
C THR A 310 38.26 -13.13 -2.33
N GLY A 311 38.87 -12.66 -3.42
CA GLY A 311 38.87 -13.42 -4.66
C GLY A 311 39.37 -12.63 -5.86
N LYS A 312 39.04 -13.13 -7.06
CA LYS A 312 39.32 -12.52 -8.35
C LYS A 312 38.04 -12.15 -9.06
N ASP A 313 38.10 -11.03 -9.77
CA ASP A 313 37.03 -10.51 -10.63
C ASP A 313 35.68 -10.30 -9.93
N LEU A 314 35.70 -10.15 -8.60
CA LEU A 314 34.54 -9.87 -7.74
C LEU A 314 33.87 -8.50 -8.03
N ASP A 315 34.48 -7.65 -8.84
CA ASP A 315 33.87 -6.43 -9.41
C ASP A 315 32.75 -6.73 -10.41
N LEU A 316 32.57 -7.98 -10.84
CA LEU A 316 31.45 -8.42 -11.69
C LEU A 316 30.16 -8.75 -10.93
N ILE A 317 30.19 -8.79 -9.60
CA ILE A 317 29.05 -9.21 -8.78
C ILE A 317 28.05 -8.06 -8.63
N THR A 318 26.78 -8.34 -8.96
CA THR A 318 25.69 -7.36 -8.99
C THR A 318 24.66 -7.54 -7.88
N SER A 319 24.41 -8.77 -7.43
CA SER A 319 23.69 -9.03 -6.18
C SER A 319 24.15 -10.32 -5.51
N ILE A 320 23.78 -10.49 -4.24
CA ILE A 320 24.23 -11.59 -3.38
C ILE A 320 23.02 -12.09 -2.58
N ASP A 321 22.72 -13.38 -2.71
CA ASP A 321 21.69 -14.04 -1.92
C ASP A 321 22.31 -14.94 -0.85
N PHE A 322 21.59 -15.10 0.26
CA PHE A 322 21.79 -16.13 1.26
C PHE A 322 20.56 -17.06 1.24
N GLU A 323 20.71 -18.31 1.68
CA GLU A 323 19.53 -19.10 2.06
C GLU A 323 18.75 -18.34 3.15
N GLY A 324 17.45 -18.10 2.92
CA GLY A 324 16.60 -17.27 3.79
C GLY A 324 16.60 -15.75 3.52
N ALA A 325 17.41 -15.22 2.59
CA ALA A 325 17.39 -13.79 2.22
C ALA A 325 18.00 -13.46 0.84
N GLU A 326 17.21 -12.89 -0.06
CA GLU A 326 17.66 -12.40 -1.38
C GLU A 326 18.16 -10.94 -1.33
N ASP A 327 18.98 -10.52 -2.31
CA ASP A 327 19.47 -9.15 -2.52
C ASP A 327 20.10 -8.49 -1.26
N ALA A 328 21.02 -9.20 -0.61
CA ALA A 328 21.74 -8.73 0.57
C ALA A 328 22.63 -7.50 0.29
N ILE A 329 22.69 -6.58 1.24
CA ILE A 329 23.42 -5.31 1.11
C ILE A 329 24.93 -5.56 1.13
N PHE A 330 25.62 -5.17 0.05
CA PHE A 330 27.07 -5.30 -0.05
C PHE A 330 27.76 -4.07 -0.66
N ALA A 331 29.08 -3.99 -0.46
CA ALA A 331 29.97 -3.02 -1.11
C ALA A 331 31.19 -3.75 -1.68
N TYR A 332 31.65 -3.32 -2.86
CA TYR A 332 32.93 -3.75 -3.44
C TYR A 332 33.99 -2.68 -3.19
N GLU A 333 35.01 -3.00 -2.39
CA GLU A 333 36.09 -2.09 -2.02
C GLU A 333 37.44 -2.80 -1.99
N ASN A 334 38.49 -2.15 -2.49
CA ASN A 334 39.88 -2.62 -2.39
C ASN A 334 40.13 -4.06 -2.87
N GLY A 335 39.38 -4.53 -3.88
CA GLY A 335 39.48 -5.89 -4.42
C GLY A 335 38.70 -6.96 -3.63
N LYS A 336 37.76 -6.54 -2.77
CA LYS A 336 36.98 -7.42 -1.88
C LYS A 336 35.52 -7.02 -1.87
N ILE A 337 34.66 -7.96 -1.51
CA ILE A 337 33.26 -7.69 -1.16
C ILE A 337 33.13 -7.66 0.37
N LEU A 338 32.40 -6.67 0.88
CA LEU A 338 31.90 -6.61 2.25
C LEU A 338 30.38 -6.72 2.16
N VAL A 339 29.80 -7.82 2.65
CA VAL A 339 28.35 -8.05 2.63
C VAL A 339 27.80 -8.13 4.06
N LEU A 340 26.68 -7.46 4.30
CA LEU A 340 25.92 -7.53 5.54
C LEU A 340 25.08 -8.81 5.51
N VAL A 341 25.30 -9.71 6.47
CA VAL A 341 24.53 -10.96 6.60
C VAL A 341 23.12 -10.62 7.10
N PRO A 342 22.04 -10.92 6.34
CA PRO A 342 20.68 -10.61 6.77
C PRO A 342 20.29 -11.38 8.04
N GLU A 343 19.44 -10.78 8.89
CA GLU A 343 18.98 -11.42 10.13
C GLU A 343 18.15 -12.69 9.90
N THR A 344 17.47 -12.80 8.75
CA THR A 344 16.68 -13.98 8.35
C THR A 344 17.50 -15.07 7.66
N ALA A 345 18.82 -14.88 7.48
CA ALA A 345 19.66 -15.87 6.80
C ALA A 345 19.81 -17.17 7.61
N THR A 346 19.87 -18.29 6.91
CA THR A 346 20.18 -19.61 7.47
C THR A 346 21.60 -20.05 7.09
N GLU A 347 22.13 -21.07 7.76
CA GLU A 347 23.29 -21.78 7.25
C GLU A 347 23.00 -22.39 5.86
N GLY A 348 24.03 -22.55 5.04
CA GLY A 348 23.88 -23.06 3.67
C GLY A 348 24.74 -22.27 2.70
N LYS A 349 24.24 -22.08 1.48
CA LYS A 349 24.94 -21.36 0.41
C LYS A 349 24.72 -19.85 0.44
N ILE A 350 25.80 -19.13 0.12
CA ILE A 350 25.76 -17.76 -0.36
C ILE A 350 25.99 -17.78 -1.88
N SER A 351 25.14 -17.10 -2.65
CA SER A 351 25.14 -17.11 -4.12
C SER A 351 25.38 -15.70 -4.66
N LEU A 352 26.52 -15.48 -5.30
CA LEU A 352 26.95 -14.18 -5.83
C LEU A 352 26.64 -14.15 -7.33
N LYS A 353 25.73 -13.28 -7.76
CA LYS A 353 25.20 -13.21 -9.13
C LYS A 353 25.88 -12.15 -9.98
N LEU A 354 26.00 -12.42 -11.28
CA LEU A 354 26.50 -11.51 -12.31
C LEU A 354 25.35 -10.95 -13.16
N ALA A 355 25.60 -9.82 -13.83
CA ALA A 355 24.66 -9.18 -14.75
C ALA A 355 24.20 -10.06 -15.93
N ASN A 356 24.98 -11.08 -16.32
CA ASN A 356 24.63 -12.05 -17.36
C ASN A 356 23.85 -13.28 -16.85
N GLY A 357 23.43 -13.27 -15.58
CA GLY A 357 22.65 -14.35 -14.96
C GLY A 357 23.45 -15.58 -14.52
N THR A 358 24.78 -15.58 -14.68
CA THR A 358 25.64 -16.59 -14.03
C THR A 358 25.81 -16.27 -12.54
N SER A 359 26.13 -17.29 -11.73
CA SER A 359 26.43 -17.12 -10.31
C SER A 359 27.61 -17.98 -9.86
N VAL A 360 28.23 -17.59 -8.76
CA VAL A 360 29.25 -18.36 -8.05
C VAL A 360 28.84 -18.53 -6.59
N GLU A 361 29.05 -19.72 -6.05
CA GLU A 361 28.55 -20.11 -4.73
C GLU A 361 29.70 -20.36 -3.75
N SER A 362 29.46 -20.11 -2.47
CA SER A 362 30.26 -20.60 -1.34
C SER A 362 29.31 -21.09 -0.25
N GLU A 363 29.80 -21.89 0.69
CA GLU A 363 29.05 -22.23 1.91
C GLU A 363 29.38 -21.23 3.03
N ILE A 364 28.39 -20.97 3.89
CA ILE A 364 28.50 -20.16 5.11
C ILE A 364 27.94 -20.91 6.31
N THR A 365 28.51 -20.62 7.48
CA THR A 365 28.04 -21.09 8.79
C THR A 365 27.75 -19.89 9.68
N LEU A 366 26.81 -20.04 10.62
CA LEU A 366 26.30 -18.94 11.45
C LEU A 366 26.74 -19.09 12.91
N VAL A 367 26.77 -17.96 13.62
CA VAL A 367 26.95 -17.96 15.08
C VAL A 367 25.59 -18.28 15.71
N HIS A 368 25.45 -19.52 16.14
CA HIS A 368 24.30 -19.98 16.93
C HIS A 368 24.41 -19.47 18.37
N PRO A 369 23.36 -18.85 18.94
CA PRO A 369 23.33 -18.53 20.36
C PRO A 369 23.31 -19.80 21.22
N VAL A 370 23.58 -19.63 22.51
CA VAL A 370 23.56 -20.72 23.49
C VAL A 370 22.91 -20.23 24.78
N ILE A 371 21.88 -20.93 25.25
CA ILE A 371 21.37 -20.78 26.62
C ILE A 371 22.32 -21.59 27.53
N GLU A 372 22.95 -20.95 28.51
CA GLU A 372 23.82 -21.62 29.49
C GLU A 372 23.12 -21.90 30.83
N ALA A 373 22.19 -21.02 31.24
CA ALA A 373 21.27 -21.27 32.36
C ALA A 373 20.09 -20.27 32.34
N VAL A 374 18.98 -20.65 32.99
CA VAL A 374 17.82 -19.78 33.26
C VAL A 374 17.54 -19.67 34.77
N SER A 375 17.16 -18.48 35.25
CA SER A 375 16.94 -18.25 36.69
C SER A 375 15.98 -17.10 36.99
N PRO A 376 15.12 -17.17 38.03
CA PRO A 376 14.92 -18.31 38.93
C PRO A 376 14.04 -19.41 38.30
N LEU A 377 14.22 -20.66 38.74
CA LEU A 377 13.42 -21.81 38.27
C LEU A 377 11.99 -21.87 38.84
N GLU A 378 11.63 -20.96 39.75
CA GLU A 378 10.27 -20.74 40.21
C GLU A 378 9.94 -19.25 40.13
N VAL A 379 8.82 -18.91 39.49
CA VAL A 379 8.26 -17.54 39.41
C VAL A 379 6.76 -17.58 39.65
N TYR A 380 6.14 -16.43 39.88
CA TYR A 380 4.67 -16.30 39.88
C TYR A 380 4.18 -15.67 38.56
N ALA A 381 3.01 -16.09 38.08
CA ALA A 381 2.39 -15.57 36.86
C ALA A 381 2.03 -14.08 36.99
N GLY A 382 2.67 -13.21 36.21
CA GLY A 382 2.44 -11.76 36.23
C GLY A 382 3.15 -10.98 37.35
N ASP A 383 4.00 -11.64 38.15
CA ASP A 383 4.87 -10.95 39.10
C ASP A 383 6.00 -10.20 38.34
N PRO A 384 6.47 -9.03 38.84
CA PRO A 384 7.53 -8.24 38.19
C PRO A 384 8.94 -8.82 38.40
N THR A 385 9.06 -10.13 38.60
CA THR A 385 10.35 -10.83 38.78
C THR A 385 10.77 -11.44 37.45
N PRO A 386 11.87 -10.98 36.81
CA PRO A 386 12.31 -11.55 35.55
C PRO A 386 12.84 -12.98 35.73
N ILE A 387 12.62 -13.80 34.70
CA ILE A 387 13.44 -14.98 34.40
C ILE A 387 14.63 -14.46 33.59
N THR A 388 15.77 -14.25 34.23
CA THR A 388 17.01 -13.92 33.55
C THR A 388 17.53 -15.16 32.82
N VAL A 389 17.69 -15.04 31.50
CA VAL A 389 18.42 -16.00 30.67
C VAL A 389 19.88 -15.55 30.61
N SER A 390 20.80 -16.49 30.79
CA SER A 390 22.24 -16.26 30.66
C SER A 390 22.84 -17.19 29.61
N GLY A 391 23.82 -16.72 28.84
CA GLY A 391 24.29 -17.45 27.68
C GLY A 391 25.26 -16.72 26.77
N LYS A 392 25.18 -17.00 25.47
CA LYS A 392 25.98 -16.38 24.39
C LYS A 392 25.11 -16.02 23.18
N ASP A 393 25.50 -14.94 22.51
CA ASP A 393 24.87 -14.34 21.32
C ASP A 393 23.33 -14.17 21.42
N LEU A 394 22.84 -14.00 22.65
CA LEU A 394 21.41 -13.86 22.97
C LEU A 394 20.78 -12.57 22.44
N ASP A 395 21.59 -11.63 21.95
CA ASP A 395 21.15 -10.46 21.20
C ASP A 395 20.47 -10.81 19.86
N LEU A 396 20.72 -12.01 19.30
CA LEU A 396 20.06 -12.53 18.10
C LEU A 396 18.59 -12.94 18.30
N VAL A 397 18.12 -13.07 19.54
CA VAL A 397 16.76 -13.52 19.87
C VAL A 397 15.73 -12.42 19.55
N VAL A 398 14.67 -12.76 18.82
CA VAL A 398 13.58 -11.82 18.46
C VAL A 398 12.30 -12.03 19.27
N SER A 399 12.03 -13.25 19.71
CA SER A 399 10.86 -13.57 20.55
C SER A 399 11.16 -14.70 21.53
N ALA A 400 10.40 -14.72 22.62
CA ALA A 400 10.48 -15.75 23.66
C ALA A 400 9.09 -16.29 23.98
N ALA A 401 9.03 -17.57 24.35
CA ALA A 401 7.83 -18.26 24.78
C ALA A 401 8.15 -19.27 25.90
N MET A 402 7.11 -19.77 26.55
CA MET A 402 7.18 -20.84 27.54
C MET A 402 5.84 -21.59 27.56
N GLY A 403 5.88 -22.90 27.31
CA GLY A 403 4.67 -23.74 27.24
C GLY A 403 3.62 -23.26 26.22
N GLY A 404 4.06 -22.66 25.10
CA GLY A 404 3.19 -22.08 24.07
C GLY A 404 2.57 -20.72 24.41
N LYS A 405 3.00 -20.06 25.50
CA LYS A 405 2.66 -18.67 25.86
C LYS A 405 3.83 -17.75 25.56
N ALA A 406 3.57 -16.58 24.98
CA ALA A 406 4.62 -15.60 24.70
C ALA A 406 5.12 -14.92 26.00
N LEU A 407 6.41 -14.61 26.06
CA LEU A 407 7.04 -13.83 27.13
C LEU A 407 7.58 -12.52 26.55
N SER A 408 7.52 -11.43 27.33
CA SER A 408 8.12 -10.15 26.93
C SER A 408 9.61 -10.13 27.29
N ILE A 409 10.44 -9.62 26.37
CA ILE A 409 11.90 -9.52 26.51
C ILE A 409 12.29 -8.09 26.88
N GLU A 410 13.05 -7.93 27.96
CA GLU A 410 13.76 -6.68 28.29
C GLU A 410 15.27 -6.94 28.49
N ASN A 411 16.05 -5.87 28.68
CA ASN A 411 17.50 -5.90 29.00
C ASN A 411 18.39 -6.76 28.07
N LYS A 412 17.93 -7.08 26.85
CA LYS A 412 18.62 -7.96 25.90
C LYS A 412 20.02 -7.44 25.51
N GLY A 413 21.03 -8.29 25.69
CA GLY A 413 22.39 -8.14 25.18
C GLY A 413 23.04 -9.51 24.93
N GLU A 414 24.30 -9.51 24.48
CA GLU A 414 24.93 -10.73 23.94
C GLU A 414 24.98 -11.91 24.92
N THR A 415 25.16 -11.68 26.22
CA THR A 415 25.30 -12.75 27.21
C THR A 415 24.12 -12.91 28.15
N SER A 416 23.08 -12.07 28.03
CA SER A 416 21.90 -12.13 28.91
C SER A 416 20.69 -11.39 28.34
N LEU A 417 19.49 -11.86 28.67
CA LEU A 417 18.24 -11.14 28.48
C LEU A 417 17.28 -11.46 29.63
N ASP A 418 16.34 -10.57 29.93
CA ASP A 418 15.32 -10.77 30.96
C ASP A 418 13.97 -11.07 30.32
N LEU A 419 13.26 -12.09 30.83
CA LEU A 419 11.93 -12.48 30.38
C LEU A 419 10.90 -12.26 31.49
N TYR A 420 9.76 -11.68 31.15
CA TYR A 420 8.65 -11.47 32.10
C TYR A 420 7.43 -12.31 31.73
N THR A 421 6.80 -12.89 32.75
CA THR A 421 5.54 -13.64 32.64
C THR A 421 4.34 -12.70 32.67
N ASP A 422 3.23 -13.13 32.05
CA ASP A 422 1.92 -12.54 32.23
C ASP A 422 1.04 -13.41 33.16
N ALA A 423 -0.18 -12.94 33.45
CA ALA A 423 -1.15 -13.69 34.25
C ALA A 423 -1.72 -14.95 33.55
N THR A 424 -1.30 -15.26 32.32
CA THR A 424 -1.72 -16.45 31.56
C THR A 424 -0.57 -17.40 31.22
N SER A 425 0.64 -17.10 31.71
CA SER A 425 1.87 -17.84 31.49
C SER A 425 1.86 -19.13 32.28
N VAL A 426 2.38 -20.20 31.68
CA VAL A 426 2.35 -21.57 32.23
C VAL A 426 3.76 -22.10 32.45
N SER A 427 3.92 -23.10 33.32
CA SER A 427 5.19 -23.80 33.49
C SER A 427 5.68 -24.41 32.18
N GLY A 428 7.00 -24.41 31.97
CA GLY A 428 7.61 -25.00 30.79
C GLY A 428 9.08 -24.65 30.66
N LYS A 429 9.69 -25.15 29.58
CA LYS A 429 11.01 -24.70 29.14
C LYS A 429 10.89 -23.32 28.48
N VAL A 430 11.95 -22.53 28.60
CA VAL A 430 12.08 -21.26 27.86
C VAL A 430 12.41 -21.60 26.41
N GLU A 431 11.57 -21.13 25.50
CA GLU A 431 11.66 -21.30 24.05
C GLU A 431 12.05 -19.94 23.44
N LEU A 432 13.24 -19.82 22.85
CA LEU A 432 13.74 -18.58 22.23
C LEU A 432 13.80 -18.74 20.72
N THR A 433 13.25 -17.78 19.97
CA THR A 433 13.22 -17.81 18.50
C THR A 433 14.09 -16.70 17.90
N LEU A 434 14.82 -17.03 16.84
CA LEU A 434 15.64 -16.11 16.06
C LEU A 434 14.89 -15.60 14.82
N ALA A 435 15.39 -14.52 14.21
CA ALA A 435 14.82 -13.94 12.99
C ALA A 435 14.82 -14.92 11.79
N ASN A 436 15.74 -15.88 11.74
CA ASN A 436 15.80 -16.95 10.75
C ASN A 436 14.88 -18.16 11.07
N GLY A 437 14.13 -18.11 12.18
CA GLY A 437 13.22 -19.18 12.61
C GLY A 437 13.87 -20.31 13.43
N GLU A 438 15.17 -20.23 13.75
CA GLU A 438 15.82 -21.18 14.67
C GLU A 438 15.20 -21.08 16.08
N LEU A 439 15.02 -22.24 16.72
CA LEU A 439 14.39 -22.38 18.03
C LEU A 439 15.38 -22.99 19.04
N LEU A 440 15.75 -22.21 20.06
CA LEU A 440 16.52 -22.65 21.21
C LEU A 440 15.56 -23.00 22.36
N VAL A 441 15.90 -24.01 23.15
CA VAL A 441 15.08 -24.45 24.29
C VAL A 441 16.00 -24.67 25.51
N SER A 442 15.64 -24.13 26.67
CA SER A 442 16.42 -24.29 27.91
C SER A 442 16.52 -25.75 28.36
N GLU A 443 17.62 -26.16 29.01
CA GLU A 443 17.72 -27.49 29.63
C GLU A 443 16.80 -27.59 30.85
N GLU A 444 16.70 -26.52 31.64
CA GLU A 444 15.82 -26.41 32.81
C GLU A 444 14.38 -26.07 32.42
N GLU A 445 13.44 -26.45 33.28
CA GLU A 445 12.02 -26.10 33.20
C GLU A 445 11.70 -25.09 34.31
N ILE A 446 11.02 -24.00 33.96
CA ILE A 446 10.55 -23.00 34.93
C ILE A 446 9.18 -23.44 35.44
N THR A 447 9.04 -23.52 36.77
CA THR A 447 7.74 -23.72 37.42
C THR A 447 7.07 -22.37 37.61
N VAL A 448 6.03 -22.08 36.81
CA VAL A 448 5.15 -20.93 37.05
C VAL A 448 4.13 -21.33 38.12
N LYS A 449 4.24 -20.67 39.27
CA LYS A 449 3.24 -20.69 40.33
C LYS A 449 2.21 -19.58 40.10
N TYR A 450 1.09 -19.69 40.77
CA TYR A 450 0.04 -18.69 40.77
C TYR A 450 -0.28 -18.37 42.23
N HIS A 451 -0.64 -17.12 42.54
CA HIS A 451 -1.16 -16.77 43.86
C HIS A 451 -2.55 -17.39 44.12
N ALA A 452 -3.26 -17.77 43.05
CA ALA A 452 -4.41 -18.69 43.03
C ALA A 452 -4.42 -19.47 41.70
N LEU A 453 -4.66 -20.78 41.74
CA LEU A 453 -4.83 -21.66 40.58
C LEU A 453 -6.04 -21.24 39.73
N VAL A 454 -7.07 -20.67 40.36
CA VAL A 454 -8.26 -20.13 39.70
C VAL A 454 -8.17 -18.61 39.62
N VAL A 455 -8.08 -18.10 38.39
CA VAL A 455 -7.89 -16.67 38.09
C VAL A 455 -9.22 -16.05 37.66
N LEU A 456 -9.66 -15.00 38.37
CA LEU A 456 -10.82 -14.19 37.98
C LEU A 456 -10.41 -13.00 37.12
N THR A 457 -11.06 -12.86 35.96
CA THR A 457 -10.93 -11.69 35.07
C THR A 457 -12.08 -10.69 35.24
N SER A 458 -13.23 -11.12 35.77
CA SER A 458 -14.35 -10.24 36.13
C SER A 458 -15.23 -10.84 37.22
N ARG A 459 -15.73 -9.98 38.12
CA ARG A 459 -16.66 -10.29 39.21
C ARG A 459 -17.40 -9.02 39.65
N PRO A 460 -18.61 -9.10 40.25
CA PRO A 460 -19.19 -7.98 40.97
C PRO A 460 -18.45 -7.74 42.30
N SER A 461 -18.36 -6.47 42.72
CA SER A 461 -17.82 -6.07 44.02
C SER A 461 -18.80 -6.33 45.17
N ALA A 462 -20.11 -6.27 44.91
CA ALA A 462 -21.18 -6.66 45.83
C ALA A 462 -22.41 -7.16 45.05
N GLN A 463 -23.27 -7.96 45.69
CA GLN A 463 -24.53 -8.42 45.12
C GLN A 463 -25.59 -8.64 46.21
N HIS A 464 -26.87 -8.42 45.87
CA HIS A 464 -28.02 -8.67 46.73
C HIS A 464 -28.30 -10.17 46.88
N ILE A 465 -28.72 -10.60 48.09
CA ILE A 465 -29.14 -11.99 48.36
C ILE A 465 -30.20 -12.42 47.35
N GLY A 466 -30.08 -13.66 46.84
CA GLY A 466 -30.96 -14.24 45.83
C GLY A 466 -30.72 -13.77 44.39
N GLN A 467 -29.89 -12.75 44.15
CA GLN A 467 -29.55 -12.30 42.79
C GLN A 467 -28.33 -13.03 42.22
N GLU A 468 -28.23 -13.11 40.89
CA GLU A 468 -27.15 -13.81 40.19
C GLU A 468 -25.79 -13.08 40.33
N VAL A 469 -24.80 -13.80 40.86
CA VAL A 469 -23.38 -13.45 40.81
C VAL A 469 -22.80 -14.07 39.54
N VAL A 470 -22.07 -13.27 38.75
CA VAL A 470 -21.35 -13.72 37.56
C VAL A 470 -19.85 -13.61 37.82
N LEU A 471 -19.13 -14.70 37.62
CA LEU A 471 -17.67 -14.78 37.68
C LEU A 471 -17.15 -15.21 36.31
N LEU A 472 -16.20 -14.44 35.76
CA LEU A 472 -15.47 -14.77 34.54
C LEU A 472 -13.99 -14.96 34.88
N GLY A 473 -13.31 -15.87 34.19
CA GLY A 473 -11.96 -16.25 34.58
C GLY A 473 -11.31 -17.34 33.72
N SER A 474 -10.42 -18.10 34.36
CA SER A 474 -9.76 -19.29 33.81
C SER A 474 -9.58 -20.33 34.92
N ASN A 475 -9.52 -21.61 34.53
CA ASN A 475 -9.44 -22.76 35.44
C ASN A 475 -10.65 -22.89 36.38
N LEU A 476 -11.80 -22.25 36.08
CA LEU A 476 -12.99 -22.30 36.93
C LEU A 476 -13.60 -23.71 37.01
N ASN A 477 -13.21 -24.60 36.09
CA ASN A 477 -13.56 -26.03 36.15
C ASN A 477 -12.92 -26.78 37.35
N LEU A 478 -11.85 -26.24 37.95
CA LEU A 478 -11.16 -26.84 39.11
C LEU A 478 -11.93 -26.62 40.43
N VAL A 479 -12.77 -25.58 40.48
CA VAL A 479 -13.60 -25.26 41.65
C VAL A 479 -14.61 -26.39 41.84
N GLU A 480 -14.56 -27.08 42.98
CA GLU A 480 -15.64 -27.99 43.41
C GLU A 480 -16.83 -27.18 43.92
N SER A 481 -16.56 -26.20 44.80
CA SER A 481 -17.61 -25.33 45.36
C SER A 481 -17.10 -23.99 45.88
N ILE A 482 -18.00 -23.01 45.85
CA ILE A 482 -17.75 -21.63 46.28
C ILE A 482 -18.33 -21.40 47.69
N PHE A 483 -17.68 -20.57 48.49
CA PHE A 483 -18.17 -20.07 49.77
C PHE A 483 -18.09 -18.54 49.84
N ILE A 484 -19.10 -17.94 50.47
CA ILE A 484 -19.15 -16.51 50.83
C ILE A 484 -18.90 -16.42 52.33
N GLY A 485 -17.68 -16.07 52.71
CA GLY A 485 -17.19 -16.29 54.07
C GLY A 485 -17.16 -17.78 54.40
N ASP A 486 -18.11 -18.25 55.20
CA ASP A 486 -18.28 -19.67 55.54
C ASP A 486 -19.59 -20.25 54.98
N THR A 487 -20.42 -19.44 54.31
CA THR A 487 -21.69 -19.88 53.71
C THR A 487 -21.43 -20.53 52.36
N LYS A 488 -21.73 -21.84 52.24
CA LYS A 488 -21.57 -22.58 50.98
C LYS A 488 -22.60 -22.15 49.93
N VAL A 489 -22.14 -21.84 48.72
CA VAL A 489 -22.99 -21.60 47.56
C VAL A 489 -23.56 -22.94 47.06
N THR A 490 -24.89 -23.03 46.99
CA THR A 490 -25.63 -24.26 46.66
C THR A 490 -26.43 -24.20 45.35
N GLN A 491 -26.68 -23.00 44.80
CA GLN A 491 -27.52 -22.81 43.61
C GLN A 491 -26.71 -22.17 42.47
N TYR A 492 -26.36 -22.96 41.45
CA TYR A 492 -25.55 -22.53 40.31
C TYR A 492 -26.38 -22.51 39.03
N SER A 493 -26.33 -21.40 38.28
CA SER A 493 -26.98 -21.27 36.96
C SER A 493 -26.08 -21.79 35.83
N ILE A 494 -24.77 -21.54 35.94
CA ILE A 494 -23.75 -21.92 34.94
C ILE A 494 -22.48 -22.36 35.66
N ARG A 495 -21.83 -23.42 35.16
CA ARG A 495 -20.45 -23.79 35.51
C ARG A 495 -19.71 -24.24 34.25
N LYS A 496 -18.64 -23.52 33.92
CA LYS A 496 -17.70 -23.79 32.83
C LYS A 496 -16.27 -23.52 33.33
N ASP A 497 -15.30 -23.52 32.42
CA ASP A 497 -13.91 -23.16 32.70
C ASP A 497 -13.65 -21.64 32.64
N ASP A 498 -14.44 -20.93 31.84
CA ASP A 498 -14.41 -19.48 31.57
C ASP A 498 -15.45 -18.68 32.36
N GLU A 499 -16.52 -19.33 32.83
CA GLU A 499 -17.69 -18.70 33.46
C GLU A 499 -18.30 -19.58 34.58
N ILE A 500 -18.53 -18.99 35.75
CA ILE A 500 -19.43 -19.53 36.78
C ILE A 500 -20.51 -18.50 37.11
N ARG A 501 -21.75 -18.97 37.27
CA ARG A 501 -22.86 -18.18 37.78
C ARG A 501 -23.62 -18.90 38.89
N PHE A 502 -24.00 -18.15 39.92
CA PHE A 502 -24.74 -18.67 41.07
C PHE A 502 -25.62 -17.60 41.70
N LEU A 503 -26.67 -17.99 42.41
CA LEU A 503 -27.46 -17.04 43.20
C LEU A 503 -26.75 -16.77 44.54
N MET A 504 -26.59 -15.49 44.89
CA MET A 504 -25.97 -15.07 46.15
C MET A 504 -26.71 -15.70 47.34
N PRO A 505 -26.06 -16.57 48.14
CA PRO A 505 -26.71 -17.25 49.25
C PRO A 505 -27.08 -16.28 50.37
N TRP A 506 -28.06 -16.64 51.19
CA TRP A 506 -28.41 -15.86 52.38
C TRP A 506 -27.25 -15.87 53.38
N CYS A 507 -26.72 -14.67 53.65
CA CYS A 507 -25.73 -14.39 54.69
C CYS A 507 -26.15 -13.09 55.38
N LYS A 508 -25.70 -12.81 56.61
CA LYS A 508 -25.84 -11.44 57.17
C LYS A 508 -25.16 -10.44 56.21
N THR A 509 -25.68 -9.22 56.07
CA THR A 509 -25.06 -8.23 55.16
C THR A 509 -23.69 -7.78 55.68
N GLY A 510 -22.73 -7.66 54.77
CA GLY A 510 -21.33 -7.37 55.10
C GLY A 510 -20.40 -7.59 53.92
N SER A 511 -19.09 -7.49 54.15
CA SER A 511 -18.05 -7.80 53.16
C SER A 511 -17.39 -9.14 53.53
N TYR A 512 -17.33 -10.06 52.57
CA TYR A 512 -16.92 -11.44 52.81
C TYR A 512 -15.79 -11.89 51.88
N GLU A 513 -14.89 -12.72 52.40
CA GLU A 513 -13.95 -13.49 51.59
C GLU A 513 -14.70 -14.38 50.60
N LEU A 514 -14.31 -14.35 49.33
CA LEU A 514 -14.78 -15.28 48.31
C LEU A 514 -13.80 -16.46 48.28
N LYS A 515 -14.22 -17.63 48.79
CA LYS A 515 -13.37 -18.82 48.89
C LYS A 515 -13.78 -19.87 47.87
N PHE A 516 -12.81 -20.45 47.17
CA PHE A 516 -13.01 -21.58 46.26
C PHE A 516 -12.39 -22.85 46.86
N GLN A 517 -13.21 -23.84 47.17
CA GLN A 517 -12.73 -25.20 47.45
C GLN A 517 -12.60 -25.94 46.11
N LEU A 518 -11.42 -26.48 45.84
CA LEU A 518 -11.08 -27.15 44.58
C LEU A 518 -11.25 -28.68 44.68
N TYR A 519 -11.42 -29.35 43.54
CA TYR A 519 -11.61 -30.81 43.46
C TYR A 519 -10.42 -31.64 43.98
N ASN A 520 -9.23 -31.05 44.14
CA ASN A 520 -8.06 -31.71 44.75
C ASN A 520 -8.04 -31.62 46.29
N GLY A 521 -8.93 -30.81 46.89
CA GLY A 521 -9.00 -30.54 48.33
C GLY A 521 -8.42 -29.21 48.79
N ASP A 522 -7.76 -28.45 47.92
CA ASP A 522 -7.22 -27.13 48.26
C ASP A 522 -8.33 -26.07 48.41
N VAL A 523 -8.02 -24.98 49.14
CA VAL A 523 -8.93 -23.86 49.35
C VAL A 523 -8.22 -22.56 49.02
N GLU A 524 -8.74 -21.84 48.02
CA GLU A 524 -8.20 -20.57 47.55
C GLU A 524 -9.06 -19.41 48.07
N ILE A 525 -8.42 -18.40 48.65
CA ILE A 525 -9.09 -17.17 49.06
C ILE A 525 -8.80 -16.11 48.00
N GLN A 526 -9.84 -15.66 47.30
CA GLN A 526 -9.70 -14.63 46.28
C GLN A 526 -9.34 -13.30 46.95
N ALA A 527 -8.32 -12.60 46.42
CA ALA A 527 -7.67 -11.47 47.09
C ALA A 527 -8.59 -10.28 47.43
N GLU A 528 -9.69 -10.14 46.69
CA GLU A 528 -10.64 -9.03 46.81
C GLU A 528 -12.02 -9.55 47.24
N PRO A 529 -12.61 -9.05 48.36
CA PRO A 529 -13.85 -9.59 48.92
C PRO A 529 -15.09 -9.22 48.10
N ILE A 530 -16.21 -9.90 48.40
CA ILE A 530 -17.54 -9.60 47.83
C ILE A 530 -18.51 -9.12 48.91
N GLY A 531 -19.20 -8.02 48.64
CA GLY A 531 -20.27 -7.53 49.50
C GLY A 531 -21.57 -8.34 49.35
N VAL A 532 -22.18 -8.70 50.46
CA VAL A 532 -23.55 -9.22 50.53
C VAL A 532 -24.48 -8.08 50.91
N LEU A 533 -25.41 -7.75 50.02
CA LEU A 533 -26.45 -6.73 50.21
C LEU A 533 -27.79 -7.39 50.55
N LEU A 534 -28.72 -6.63 51.14
CA LEU A 534 -30.03 -7.13 51.59
C LEU A 534 -30.79 -7.85 50.46
N GLU A 535 -31.57 -8.87 50.80
CA GLU A 535 -32.50 -9.49 49.82
C GLU A 535 -33.51 -8.43 49.35
N GLN A 536 -34.01 -8.51 48.11
CA GLN A 536 -34.88 -7.46 47.56
C GLN A 536 -36.22 -7.99 47.05
N THR A 537 -37.30 -7.32 47.47
CA THR A 537 -38.59 -7.40 46.78
C THR A 537 -38.59 -6.44 45.60
N ILE A 538 -38.71 -6.97 44.38
CA ILE A 538 -38.80 -6.20 43.15
C ILE A 538 -40.24 -6.29 42.62
N LYS A 539 -40.97 -5.18 42.64
CA LYS A 539 -42.34 -5.06 42.14
C LYS A 539 -42.37 -4.19 40.88
N THR A 540 -42.58 -4.77 39.70
CA THR A 540 -42.98 -3.99 38.53
C THR A 540 -44.32 -3.31 38.80
N ILE A 541 -44.38 -1.99 38.64
CA ILE A 541 -45.61 -1.20 38.79
C ILE A 541 -46.11 -0.62 37.45
N TRP A 542 -45.23 -0.55 36.44
CA TRP A 542 -45.58 -0.28 35.05
C TRP A 542 -44.57 -0.92 34.11
N GLU A 543 -45.00 -1.36 32.93
CA GLU A 543 -44.17 -1.94 31.87
C GLU A 543 -44.85 -1.72 30.52
N GLY A 544 -44.10 -1.39 29.47
CA GLY A 544 -44.63 -1.02 28.17
C GLY A 544 -43.65 -0.16 27.37
N GLU A 545 -44.15 0.72 26.50
CA GLU A 545 -43.36 1.69 25.76
C GLU A 545 -44.05 3.06 25.83
N PHE A 546 -43.35 4.10 26.30
CA PHE A 546 -43.88 5.46 26.37
C PHE A 546 -42.80 6.50 26.03
N ALA A 547 -42.85 7.06 24.82
CA ALA A 547 -41.93 8.09 24.37
C ALA A 547 -42.24 9.46 24.98
N VAL A 548 -41.32 9.99 25.80
CA VAL A 548 -41.34 11.35 26.35
C VAL A 548 -40.56 12.27 25.40
N GLY A 549 -41.13 12.55 24.23
CA GLY A 549 -40.50 13.38 23.19
C GLY A 549 -40.32 14.86 23.54
N GLY A 550 -40.79 15.32 24.71
CA GLY A 550 -40.59 16.71 25.16
C GLY A 550 -41.43 17.11 26.38
N TRP A 551 -41.03 18.21 27.01
CA TRP A 551 -41.49 18.64 28.34
C TRP A 551 -43.02 18.81 28.50
N ALA A 552 -43.76 19.00 27.40
CA ALA A 552 -45.22 19.13 27.40
C ALA A 552 -45.98 17.78 27.56
N ALA A 553 -45.31 16.64 27.41
CA ALA A 553 -45.91 15.31 27.37
C ALA A 553 -45.11 14.29 28.21
N GLY A 554 -44.93 14.61 29.50
CA GLY A 554 -44.33 13.68 30.47
C GLY A 554 -45.13 12.38 30.64
N PHE A 555 -44.43 11.32 31.05
CA PHE A 555 -45.02 10.03 31.43
C PHE A 555 -45.98 10.20 32.62
N GLN A 556 -47.25 9.84 32.42
CA GLN A 556 -48.34 10.01 33.39
C GLN A 556 -49.06 8.73 33.89
N PRO A 557 -48.84 7.49 33.38
CA PRO A 557 -49.56 6.30 33.87
C PRO A 557 -49.55 6.02 35.38
N LEU A 558 -48.61 6.59 36.15
CA LEU A 558 -48.50 6.43 37.60
C LEU A 558 -48.92 7.68 38.40
N SER A 559 -49.63 8.62 37.76
CA SER A 559 -50.14 9.87 38.34
C SER A 559 -51.67 9.87 38.50
N TRP A 560 -52.20 10.81 39.29
CA TRP A 560 -53.64 11.07 39.54
C TRP A 560 -54.52 9.82 39.78
N GLY A 561 -54.01 8.84 40.52
CA GLY A 561 -54.72 7.61 40.87
C GLY A 561 -54.36 6.38 40.00
N GLY A 562 -53.45 6.52 39.03
CA GLY A 562 -52.90 5.39 38.26
C GLY A 562 -52.09 4.39 39.09
N TYR A 563 -51.63 4.78 40.28
CA TYR A 563 -51.01 3.90 41.26
C TYR A 563 -51.29 4.38 42.70
N ASP A 564 -51.43 3.43 43.64
CA ASP A 564 -51.58 3.71 45.07
C ASP A 564 -50.23 3.93 45.73
N TRP A 565 -49.80 5.19 45.77
CA TRP A 565 -48.56 5.61 46.42
C TRP A 565 -48.61 5.52 47.95
N SER A 566 -49.79 5.39 48.57
CA SER A 566 -49.90 5.25 50.03
C SER A 566 -49.43 3.88 50.54
N SER A 567 -49.30 2.90 49.63
CA SER A 567 -48.73 1.58 49.93
C SER A 567 -47.19 1.57 49.94
N VAL A 568 -46.52 2.66 49.59
CA VAL A 568 -45.07 2.74 49.40
C VAL A 568 -44.39 3.29 50.65
N LYS A 569 -43.21 2.77 51.00
CA LYS A 569 -42.53 3.08 52.28
C LYS A 569 -41.29 3.95 52.05
N LYS A 570 -40.92 4.72 53.08
CA LYS A 570 -39.64 5.46 53.08
C LYS A 570 -38.49 4.47 52.88
N GLY A 571 -37.61 4.75 51.92
CA GLY A 571 -36.51 3.87 51.54
C GLY A 571 -36.80 2.96 50.33
N THR A 572 -38.04 2.90 49.81
CA THR A 572 -38.30 2.23 48.53
C THR A 572 -37.48 2.91 47.43
N THR A 573 -36.73 2.15 46.64
CA THR A 573 -36.05 2.64 45.43
C THR A 573 -36.98 2.53 44.24
N LEU A 574 -37.31 3.67 43.66
CA LEU A 574 -38.04 3.83 42.41
C LEU A 574 -37.07 3.69 41.24
N MET A 575 -37.14 2.55 40.56
CA MET A 575 -36.30 2.21 39.41
C MET A 575 -37.06 2.45 38.10
N VAL A 576 -36.52 3.30 37.23
CA VAL A 576 -37.08 3.60 35.90
C VAL A 576 -36.10 3.12 34.84
N TYR A 577 -36.51 2.15 34.02
CA TYR A 577 -35.79 1.70 32.84
C TYR A 577 -36.19 2.54 31.64
N TYR A 578 -35.20 2.91 30.82
CA TYR A 578 -35.40 3.76 29.65
C TYR A 578 -34.39 3.45 28.54
N SER A 579 -34.77 3.80 27.32
CA SER A 579 -33.85 4.04 26.21
C SER A 579 -33.88 5.50 25.78
N ILE A 580 -32.82 5.96 25.11
CA ILE A 580 -32.78 7.30 24.50
C ILE A 580 -33.56 7.24 23.18
N ASP A 581 -34.43 8.23 22.95
CA ASP A 581 -35.21 8.35 21.72
C ASP A 581 -34.27 8.65 20.54
N PRO A 582 -34.21 7.82 19.47
CA PRO A 582 -33.37 8.07 18.30
C PRO A 582 -33.69 9.39 17.57
N ALA A 583 -34.83 10.03 17.84
CA ALA A 583 -35.18 11.36 17.33
C ALA A 583 -34.59 12.53 18.16
N ALA A 584 -33.73 12.26 19.16
CA ALA A 584 -33.14 13.25 20.05
C ALA A 584 -32.52 14.45 19.32
N SER A 585 -33.12 15.64 19.49
CA SER A 585 -32.63 16.89 18.89
C SER A 585 -31.72 17.70 19.83
N TYR A 586 -31.63 17.31 21.09
CA TYR A 586 -30.69 17.81 22.10
C TYR A 586 -30.50 16.75 23.20
N ALA A 587 -29.54 16.96 24.10
CA ALA A 587 -29.21 16.01 25.16
C ALA A 587 -30.45 15.56 25.97
N PRO A 588 -30.74 14.25 26.07
CA PRO A 588 -31.92 13.74 26.75
C PRO A 588 -31.86 13.99 28.26
N GLN A 589 -33.02 14.25 28.86
CA GLN A 589 -33.13 14.63 30.27
C GLN A 589 -34.41 14.05 30.88
N LEU A 590 -34.34 13.63 32.15
CA LEU A 590 -35.47 13.16 32.96
C LEU A 590 -35.57 13.95 34.27
N ARG A 591 -36.81 14.22 34.71
CA ARG A 591 -37.15 14.74 36.04
C ARG A 591 -38.21 13.83 36.66
N PHE A 592 -37.91 13.26 37.82
CA PHE A 592 -38.93 12.67 38.68
C PHE A 592 -39.79 13.80 39.26
N GLY A 593 -41.05 13.90 38.85
CA GLY A 593 -41.97 14.96 39.26
C GLY A 593 -43.24 14.45 39.93
N ASN A 594 -43.94 15.34 40.63
CA ASN A 594 -45.32 15.10 41.10
C ASN A 594 -46.35 15.48 40.02
N GLY A 595 -47.64 15.29 40.29
CA GLY A 595 -48.76 15.78 39.47
C GLY A 595 -48.88 17.31 39.38
N SER A 596 -47.97 18.07 40.00
CA SER A 596 -47.78 19.52 39.79
C SER A 596 -46.51 19.84 38.98
N TRP A 597 -45.86 18.83 38.38
CA TRP A 597 -44.65 18.92 37.56
C TRP A 597 -43.39 19.45 38.30
N ALA A 598 -43.48 19.58 39.62
CA ALA A 598 -42.37 19.95 40.49
C ALA A 598 -41.50 18.72 40.80
N SER A 599 -40.17 18.90 40.81
CA SER A 599 -39.21 17.82 41.12
C SER A 599 -39.47 17.20 42.50
N MET A 600 -39.32 15.88 42.58
CA MET A 600 -39.18 15.15 43.84
C MET A 600 -38.07 15.76 44.71
N PRO A 601 -38.29 16.05 46.00
CA PRO A 601 -37.31 16.62 46.92
C PRO A 601 -35.94 15.92 46.92
N SER A 602 -35.89 14.58 47.02
CA SER A 602 -34.64 13.84 47.18
C SER A 602 -33.80 13.73 45.90
N VAL A 603 -34.31 14.18 44.75
CA VAL A 603 -33.54 14.21 43.50
C VAL A 603 -32.27 15.05 43.65
N LYS A 604 -32.35 16.19 44.34
CA LYS A 604 -31.21 17.12 44.47
C LYS A 604 -30.13 16.64 45.43
N SER A 605 -30.41 15.62 46.24
CA SER A 605 -29.42 14.94 47.11
C SER A 605 -28.86 13.65 46.52
N GLN A 606 -29.46 13.13 45.44
CA GLN A 606 -29.06 11.87 44.79
C GLN A 606 -28.49 12.06 43.37
N PHE A 607 -28.78 13.18 42.70
CA PHE A 607 -28.39 13.43 41.32
C PHE A 607 -27.81 14.84 41.10
N THR A 608 -26.82 14.94 40.21
CA THR A 608 -26.24 16.22 39.77
C THR A 608 -27.14 16.85 38.69
N SER A 609 -28.03 17.74 39.09
CA SER A 609 -28.82 18.54 38.14
C SER A 609 -28.03 19.73 37.60
N ALA A 610 -27.90 19.84 36.27
CA ALA A 610 -27.10 20.89 35.62
C ALA A 610 -27.66 22.32 35.77
N ASP A 611 -28.94 22.45 36.13
CA ASP A 611 -29.69 23.71 36.24
C ASP A 611 -30.18 24.03 37.67
N GLY A 612 -30.02 23.09 38.61
CA GLY A 612 -30.57 23.20 39.96
C GLY A 612 -32.08 22.98 40.07
N GLU A 613 -32.79 22.65 38.99
CA GLU A 613 -34.23 22.37 39.02
C GLU A 613 -34.57 20.91 39.36
N GLY A 614 -33.59 20.01 39.29
CA GLY A 614 -33.79 18.56 39.41
C GLY A 614 -33.92 17.84 38.06
N ASN A 615 -33.45 18.45 36.98
CA ASN A 615 -33.32 17.79 35.67
C ASN A 615 -32.04 16.96 35.64
N ILE A 616 -32.16 15.69 35.30
CA ILE A 616 -31.08 14.70 35.32
C ILE A 616 -30.71 14.38 33.87
N PRO A 617 -29.48 14.66 33.42
CA PRO A 617 -29.02 14.25 32.09
C PRO A 617 -29.01 12.73 31.95
N LEU A 618 -29.45 12.23 30.81
CA LEU A 618 -29.35 10.81 30.46
C LEU A 618 -28.16 10.61 29.51
N ALA A 619 -27.42 9.52 29.67
CA ALA A 619 -26.19 9.24 28.94
C ALA A 619 -26.30 7.96 28.12
N GLU A 620 -25.69 7.94 26.92
CA GLU A 620 -25.58 6.73 26.11
C GLU A 620 -24.91 5.60 26.90
N GLY A 621 -25.41 4.37 26.73
CA GLY A 621 -24.97 3.20 27.49
C GLY A 621 -25.63 3.03 28.87
N SER A 622 -26.37 4.02 29.39
CA SER A 622 -27.22 3.85 30.56
C SER A 622 -28.65 3.48 30.14
N ASN A 623 -29.25 2.48 30.81
CA ASN A 623 -30.61 1.98 30.50
C ASN A 623 -31.57 2.01 31.70
N TYR A 624 -31.16 2.58 32.84
CA TYR A 624 -32.04 2.81 33.99
C TYR A 624 -31.58 4.02 34.83
N ILE A 625 -32.47 4.46 35.72
CA ILE A 625 -32.21 5.47 36.75
C ILE A 625 -33.00 5.15 38.03
N ALA A 626 -32.36 5.32 39.19
CA ALA A 626 -32.86 4.83 40.49
C ALA A 626 -32.95 5.95 41.54
N LEU A 627 -34.15 6.30 41.99
CA LEU A 627 -34.40 7.29 43.05
C LEU A 627 -34.86 6.59 44.33
N THR A 628 -34.10 6.67 45.42
CA THR A 628 -34.54 6.20 46.74
C THR A 628 -35.50 7.22 47.35
N LEU A 629 -36.73 6.82 47.63
CA LEU A 629 -37.81 7.71 48.07
C LEU A 629 -37.70 8.05 49.57
N GLY A 630 -37.50 9.34 49.86
CA GLY A 630 -37.60 9.90 51.20
C GLY A 630 -39.06 10.10 51.65
N ALA A 631 -39.23 10.55 52.90
CA ALA A 631 -40.56 10.84 53.43
C ALA A 631 -41.25 11.96 52.64
N GLU A 632 -40.53 13.04 52.35
CA GLU A 632 -41.06 14.19 51.61
C GLU A 632 -41.47 13.82 50.16
N ASP A 633 -40.73 12.92 49.50
CA ASP A 633 -41.11 12.44 48.16
C ASP A 633 -42.42 11.64 48.21
N LEU A 634 -42.61 10.80 49.23
CA LEU A 634 -43.86 10.06 49.43
C LEU A 634 -45.03 10.99 49.76
N ASP A 635 -44.80 12.04 50.57
CA ASP A 635 -45.79 13.08 50.80
C ASP A 635 -46.17 13.81 49.50
N GLN A 636 -45.20 14.07 48.60
CA GLN A 636 -45.49 14.61 47.26
C GLN A 636 -46.29 13.63 46.38
N LEU A 637 -45.91 12.36 46.36
CA LEU A 637 -46.53 11.33 45.52
C LEU A 637 -47.96 11.02 45.99
N VAL A 638 -48.21 10.95 47.30
CA VAL A 638 -49.55 10.71 47.86
C VAL A 638 -50.45 11.94 47.71
N ASN A 639 -49.98 13.13 48.10
CA ASN A 639 -50.86 14.30 48.23
C ASN A 639 -50.91 15.19 46.98
N ASN A 640 -49.83 15.24 46.19
CA ASN A 640 -49.69 16.15 45.04
C ASN A 640 -49.75 15.43 43.67
N GLY A 641 -50.44 14.28 43.61
CA GLY A 641 -50.94 13.70 42.36
C GLY A 641 -50.11 12.56 41.74
N GLY A 642 -49.33 11.82 42.51
CA GLY A 642 -48.56 10.67 42.02
C GLY A 642 -47.35 11.05 41.17
N LEU A 643 -46.75 10.05 40.52
CA LEU A 643 -45.50 10.17 39.78
C LEU A 643 -45.74 10.60 38.32
N VAL A 644 -45.08 11.68 37.92
CA VAL A 644 -44.92 12.10 36.52
C VAL A 644 -43.43 12.09 36.17
N LEU A 645 -43.02 11.36 35.13
CA LEU A 645 -41.64 11.46 34.62
C LEU A 645 -41.62 12.50 33.49
N CYS A 646 -41.10 13.68 33.82
CA CYS A 646 -41.03 14.82 32.91
C CYS A 646 -39.68 14.81 32.17
N GLY A 647 -39.58 15.45 31.00
CA GLY A 647 -38.29 15.63 30.33
C GLY A 647 -38.39 15.60 28.81
N ALA A 648 -37.35 15.12 28.15
CA ALA A 648 -37.29 15.04 26.68
C ALA A 648 -36.35 13.94 26.18
N TRP A 649 -36.73 13.35 25.04
CA TRP A 649 -35.94 12.42 24.22
C TRP A 649 -35.54 11.11 24.91
N PHE A 650 -36.46 10.55 25.71
CA PHE A 650 -36.33 9.19 26.25
C PHE A 650 -37.64 8.42 26.15
N ILE A 651 -37.54 7.10 26.11
CA ILE A 651 -38.66 6.16 26.11
C ILE A 651 -38.66 5.47 27.47
N VAL A 652 -39.77 5.53 28.21
CA VAL A 652 -39.95 4.75 29.44
C VAL A 652 -40.37 3.34 29.05
N GLU A 653 -39.64 2.35 29.56
CA GLU A 653 -39.82 0.93 29.22
C GLU A 653 -40.43 0.13 30.39
N LYS A 654 -39.96 0.41 31.62
CA LYS A 654 -40.43 -0.27 32.84
C LYS A 654 -40.21 0.60 34.06
N VAL A 655 -41.16 0.58 34.99
CA VAL A 655 -41.02 1.22 36.31
C VAL A 655 -41.22 0.15 37.38
N GLN A 656 -40.25 0.02 38.29
CA GLN A 656 -40.27 -0.93 39.39
C GLN A 656 -40.07 -0.22 40.72
N LEU A 657 -40.70 -0.76 41.77
CA LEU A 657 -40.41 -0.42 43.16
C LEU A 657 -39.57 -1.55 43.74
N ILE A 658 -38.38 -1.21 44.23
CA ILE A 658 -37.43 -2.13 44.85
C ILE A 658 -37.39 -1.79 46.34
N ASN A 659 -37.61 -2.79 47.19
CA ASN A 659 -37.43 -2.65 48.64
C ASN A 659 -36.48 -3.73 49.12
N ASP A 660 -35.42 -3.31 49.80
CA ASP A 660 -34.63 -4.20 50.64
C ASP A 660 -35.52 -4.84 51.72
N ILE A 661 -35.34 -6.13 51.94
CA ILE A 661 -35.95 -6.91 53.01
C ILE A 661 -35.01 -6.81 54.21
N PRO A 662 -35.43 -6.20 55.34
CA PRO A 662 -34.63 -6.20 56.56
C PRO A 662 -34.41 -7.63 57.05
N GLN A 663 -33.16 -7.99 57.35
CA GLN A 663 -32.85 -9.30 57.93
C GLN A 663 -33.30 -9.37 59.39
N GLU A 664 -33.20 -8.26 60.13
CA GLU A 664 -33.84 -8.11 61.43
C GLU A 664 -35.35 -7.93 61.28
N ARG A 665 -36.09 -8.94 61.74
CA ARG A 665 -37.55 -8.95 61.82
C ARG A 665 -37.98 -8.32 63.14
N VAL A 666 -38.74 -7.22 63.08
CA VAL A 666 -39.33 -6.59 64.28
C VAL A 666 -40.47 -7.47 64.80
N LEU A 667 -40.33 -7.92 66.05
CA LEU A 667 -41.28 -8.77 66.77
C LEU A 667 -42.20 -7.94 67.69
N PHE A 668 -41.67 -6.85 68.24
CA PHE A 668 -42.38 -5.87 69.04
C PHE A 668 -41.69 -4.51 68.92
N GLU A 669 -42.46 -3.42 68.89
CA GLU A 669 -41.98 -2.03 68.96
C GLU A 669 -42.97 -1.21 69.80
N GLY A 670 -42.47 -0.37 70.71
CA GLY A 670 -43.29 0.45 71.59
C GLY A 670 -42.53 0.96 72.82
N ASP A 671 -43.23 1.08 73.95
CA ASP A 671 -42.63 1.35 75.26
C ASP A 671 -43.47 0.65 76.34
N ALA A 672 -43.13 -0.60 76.66
CA ALA A 672 -43.94 -1.47 77.53
C ALA A 672 -43.21 -1.81 78.83
N GLU A 673 -43.70 -1.27 79.95
CA GLU A 673 -43.25 -1.64 81.30
C GLU A 673 -43.47 -3.15 81.53
N VAL A 674 -42.38 -3.89 81.77
CA VAL A 674 -42.46 -5.31 82.13
C VAL A 674 -42.35 -5.50 83.63
N ASN A 675 -43.35 -6.17 84.19
CA ASN A 675 -43.43 -6.54 85.60
C ASN A 675 -44.04 -7.94 85.74
N TRP A 676 -44.10 -8.48 86.95
CA TRP A 676 -44.60 -9.85 87.19
C TRP A 676 -46.06 -10.11 86.76
N ASN A 677 -46.83 -9.07 86.41
CA ASN A 677 -48.20 -9.17 85.87
C ASN A 677 -48.33 -8.64 84.42
N ASN A 678 -47.27 -8.10 83.81
CA ASN A 678 -47.29 -7.53 82.46
C ASN A 678 -46.04 -7.91 81.66
N ALA A 679 -46.23 -8.41 80.45
CA ALA A 679 -45.15 -8.97 79.62
C ALA A 679 -45.33 -8.60 78.14
N VAL A 680 -44.22 -8.51 77.41
CA VAL A 680 -44.24 -8.45 75.94
C VAL A 680 -44.29 -9.88 75.42
N THR A 681 -45.37 -10.26 74.74
CA THR A 681 -45.62 -11.63 74.28
C THR A 681 -45.48 -11.76 72.76
N ILE A 682 -44.67 -12.73 72.32
CA ILE A 682 -44.46 -13.11 70.92
C ILE A 682 -45.24 -14.41 70.64
N PRO A 683 -46.18 -14.44 69.66
CA PRO A 683 -47.04 -15.59 69.43
C PRO A 683 -46.31 -16.90 69.10
N ALA A 684 -46.88 -18.04 69.49
CA ALA A 684 -46.38 -19.37 69.18
C ALA A 684 -46.14 -19.59 67.68
N SER A 685 -47.01 -19.03 66.83
CA SER A 685 -46.90 -19.09 65.36
C SER A 685 -45.72 -18.31 64.79
N GLU A 686 -45.24 -17.29 65.52
CA GLU A 686 -44.04 -16.52 65.17
C GLU A 686 -42.79 -17.29 65.62
N VAL A 687 -42.76 -17.72 66.88
CA VAL A 687 -41.67 -18.55 67.44
C VAL A 687 -41.47 -19.86 66.66
N ALA A 688 -42.53 -20.43 66.09
CA ALA A 688 -42.47 -21.60 65.21
C ALA A 688 -41.76 -21.37 63.86
N THR A 689 -41.40 -20.11 63.52
CA THR A 689 -40.57 -19.78 62.35
C THR A 689 -39.07 -19.72 62.66
N TRP A 690 -38.67 -19.93 63.93
CA TRP A 690 -37.31 -19.67 64.38
C TRP A 690 -36.43 -20.91 64.33
N GLU A 691 -35.20 -20.74 63.85
CA GLU A 691 -34.20 -21.78 63.77
C GLU A 691 -33.07 -21.59 64.79
N VAL A 692 -32.40 -22.68 65.15
CA VAL A 692 -31.27 -22.67 66.08
C VAL A 692 -30.10 -21.92 65.45
N GLY A 693 -29.68 -20.83 66.07
CA GLY A 693 -28.65 -19.92 65.57
C GLY A 693 -29.13 -18.50 65.30
N MET A 694 -30.45 -18.27 65.17
CA MET A 694 -31.01 -16.92 65.05
C MET A 694 -30.69 -16.06 66.28
N GLU A 695 -30.58 -14.75 66.11
CA GLU A 695 -30.15 -13.80 67.14
C GLU A 695 -31.31 -12.90 67.58
N LEU A 696 -31.87 -13.18 68.75
CA LEU A 696 -32.91 -12.40 69.39
C LEU A 696 -32.29 -11.20 70.11
N ALA A 697 -32.77 -9.98 69.83
CA ALA A 697 -32.38 -8.75 70.49
C ALA A 697 -33.57 -8.14 71.25
N ILE A 698 -33.37 -7.81 72.53
CA ILE A 698 -34.37 -7.19 73.40
C ILE A 698 -33.81 -5.84 73.87
N HIS A 699 -34.32 -4.75 73.32
CA HIS A 699 -33.95 -3.38 73.66
C HIS A 699 -34.78 -2.93 74.86
N TYR A 700 -34.12 -2.39 75.89
CA TYR A 700 -34.78 -2.00 77.13
C TYR A 700 -34.25 -0.69 77.70
N THR A 701 -35.09 -0.02 78.49
CA THR A 701 -34.74 1.14 79.33
C THR A 701 -35.08 0.85 80.78
N VAL A 702 -34.13 1.09 81.70
CA VAL A 702 -34.40 0.99 83.14
C VAL A 702 -35.30 2.12 83.64
N THR A 703 -36.19 1.80 84.57
CA THR A 703 -37.10 2.73 85.27
C THR A 703 -36.67 2.88 86.74
N PRO A 704 -37.16 3.88 87.49
CA PRO A 704 -36.82 4.03 88.91
C PRO A 704 -37.46 2.91 89.77
N ALA A 705 -36.67 1.87 90.08
CA ALA A 705 -37.08 0.69 90.84
C ALA A 705 -35.94 0.17 91.74
N ASP A 706 -36.29 -0.68 92.72
CA ASP A 706 -35.33 -1.25 93.69
C ASP A 706 -34.36 -2.27 93.07
N TYR A 707 -34.74 -2.89 91.94
CA TYR A 707 -33.92 -3.82 91.16
C TYR A 707 -34.42 -3.88 89.70
N HIS A 708 -33.59 -4.42 88.81
CA HIS A 708 -33.78 -4.35 87.36
C HIS A 708 -33.50 -5.71 86.73
N MET A 709 -34.51 -6.34 86.12
CA MET A 709 -34.34 -7.64 85.48
C MET A 709 -35.33 -7.86 84.33
N ILE A 710 -34.93 -8.71 83.37
CA ILE A 710 -35.77 -9.23 82.27
C ILE A 710 -35.50 -10.73 82.13
N ARG A 711 -36.56 -11.52 81.88
CA ARG A 711 -36.47 -12.96 81.62
C ARG A 711 -37.51 -13.43 80.60
N ILE A 712 -37.14 -14.49 79.89
CA ILE A 712 -38.03 -15.21 78.99
C ILE A 712 -38.87 -16.21 79.79
N ILE A 713 -40.17 -16.29 79.52
CA ILE A 713 -41.06 -17.37 79.94
C ILE A 713 -41.87 -17.87 78.74
N ASN A 714 -42.67 -18.91 78.92
CA ASN A 714 -43.86 -19.12 78.10
C ASN A 714 -45.12 -18.55 78.79
N ASN A 715 -46.18 -18.32 78.01
CA ASN A 715 -47.44 -17.71 78.48
C ASN A 715 -48.14 -18.44 79.65
N ASP A 716 -47.99 -19.76 79.79
CA ASP A 716 -48.58 -20.56 80.87
C ASP A 716 -47.61 -20.85 82.04
N TRP A 717 -46.43 -20.22 82.04
CA TRP A 717 -45.38 -20.33 83.05
C TRP A 717 -44.83 -21.76 83.26
N SER A 718 -45.12 -22.72 82.36
CA SER A 718 -44.49 -24.05 82.42
C SER A 718 -43.00 -24.00 82.10
N PHE A 719 -42.53 -22.94 81.44
CA PHE A 719 -41.13 -22.56 81.34
C PHE A 719 -40.91 -21.28 82.14
N ASN A 720 -40.26 -21.43 83.30
CA ASN A 720 -39.92 -20.40 84.24
C ASN A 720 -38.42 -20.55 84.59
N PRO A 721 -37.52 -19.75 84.00
CA PRO A 721 -36.10 -19.77 84.36
C PRO A 721 -35.88 -19.11 85.72
N ASP A 722 -35.40 -19.91 86.68
CA ASP A 722 -35.01 -19.44 88.02
C ASP A 722 -33.49 -19.25 88.14
N GLY A 723 -33.07 -18.26 88.93
CA GLY A 723 -31.67 -17.89 89.11
C GLY A 723 -31.05 -17.21 87.89
N ASN A 724 -29.74 -16.93 87.96
CA ASN A 724 -29.01 -16.20 86.91
C ASN A 724 -28.55 -17.19 85.82
N ASN A 725 -29.44 -17.51 84.88
CA ASN A 725 -29.23 -18.49 83.81
C ASN A 725 -29.37 -17.84 82.41
N ALA A 726 -29.17 -18.60 81.34
CA ALA A 726 -29.10 -18.10 79.96
C ALA A 726 -30.42 -17.52 79.37
N TYR A 727 -31.47 -17.40 80.19
CA TYR A 727 -32.78 -16.85 79.83
C TYR A 727 -33.31 -15.83 80.86
N ASN A 728 -32.49 -15.46 81.86
CA ASN A 728 -32.82 -14.48 82.92
C ASN A 728 -31.64 -13.55 83.21
N TRP A 729 -31.81 -12.27 82.90
CA TRP A 729 -30.81 -11.23 83.06
C TRP A 729 -31.18 -10.31 84.23
N ASN A 730 -30.35 -10.35 85.27
CA ASN A 730 -30.49 -9.57 86.50
C ASN A 730 -29.52 -8.38 86.50
N ASP A 731 -29.68 -7.44 87.44
CA ASP A 731 -28.82 -6.26 87.64
C ASP A 731 -28.64 -5.41 86.38
N LEU A 732 -29.72 -5.25 85.60
CA LEU A 732 -29.72 -4.48 84.34
C LEU A 732 -29.47 -2.99 84.61
N VAL A 733 -28.58 -2.38 83.84
CA VAL A 733 -28.19 -0.97 84.00
C VAL A 733 -28.31 -0.18 82.70
N GLY A 734 -28.79 1.06 82.81
CA GLY A 734 -28.93 2.00 81.70
C GLY A 734 -29.95 1.58 80.63
N ASN A 735 -29.85 2.19 79.45
CA ASN A 735 -30.61 1.80 78.28
C ASN A 735 -29.68 0.96 77.40
N SER A 736 -30.09 -0.27 77.06
CA SER A 736 -29.19 -1.24 76.42
C SER A 736 -29.97 -2.32 75.65
N VAL A 737 -29.25 -3.30 75.12
CA VAL A 737 -29.79 -4.43 74.35
C VAL A 737 -29.28 -5.74 74.94
N ILE A 738 -30.21 -6.63 75.32
CA ILE A 738 -29.91 -8.03 75.58
C ILE A 738 -29.88 -8.74 74.22
N LYS A 739 -28.76 -9.40 73.88
CA LYS A 739 -28.66 -10.28 72.71
C LYS A 739 -28.61 -11.74 73.17
N LYS A 740 -29.41 -12.59 72.56
CA LYS A 740 -29.55 -14.02 72.88
C LYS A 740 -29.68 -14.83 71.59
N THR A 741 -28.73 -15.73 71.33
CA THR A 741 -28.89 -16.74 70.29
C THR A 741 -30.03 -17.69 70.67
N VAL A 742 -30.94 -17.97 69.73
CA VAL A 742 -31.96 -19.01 69.83
C VAL A 742 -31.25 -20.36 69.79
N ASP A 743 -31.33 -21.10 70.89
CA ASP A 743 -30.75 -22.43 71.03
C ASP A 743 -31.85 -23.51 71.10
N ALA A 744 -31.45 -24.76 70.96
CA ALA A 744 -32.39 -25.90 70.95
C ALA A 744 -33.11 -26.07 72.30
N GLU A 745 -32.48 -25.67 73.41
CA GLU A 745 -33.07 -25.71 74.75
C GLU A 745 -34.21 -24.69 74.88
N LEU A 746 -34.04 -23.45 74.42
CA LEU A 746 -35.09 -22.43 74.39
C LEU A 746 -36.32 -22.91 73.62
N LEU A 747 -36.13 -23.37 72.37
CA LEU A 747 -37.23 -23.84 71.53
C LEU A 747 -37.94 -25.07 72.14
N GLN A 748 -37.19 -26.00 72.73
CA GLN A 748 -37.75 -27.16 73.44
C GLN A 748 -38.56 -26.75 74.67
N ASN A 749 -38.06 -25.80 75.47
CA ASN A 749 -38.71 -25.33 76.69
C ASN A 749 -39.98 -24.50 76.41
N LEU A 750 -39.98 -23.69 75.34
CA LEU A 750 -41.16 -22.96 74.89
C LEU A 750 -42.25 -23.92 74.39
N GLY A 751 -41.87 -25.05 73.79
CA GLY A 751 -42.76 -26.20 73.55
C GLY A 751 -43.94 -25.89 72.61
N GLY A 752 -43.78 -24.94 71.68
CA GLY A 752 -44.83 -24.51 70.76
C GLY A 752 -45.90 -23.59 71.39
N LYS A 753 -45.57 -22.89 72.48
CA LYS A 753 -46.39 -21.87 73.14
C LYS A 753 -45.86 -20.46 72.87
N ASP A 754 -46.66 -19.43 73.18
CA ASP A 754 -46.21 -18.05 73.07
C ASP A 754 -45.05 -17.78 74.04
N MET A 755 -43.99 -17.16 73.54
CA MET A 755 -42.86 -16.70 74.36
C MET A 755 -43.21 -15.33 74.94
N SER A 756 -42.89 -15.07 76.21
CA SER A 756 -43.14 -13.75 76.82
C SER A 756 -41.92 -13.24 77.58
N PHE A 757 -41.66 -11.95 77.48
CA PHE A 757 -40.64 -11.24 78.24
C PHE A 757 -41.29 -10.57 79.44
N THR A 758 -40.98 -11.05 80.65
CA THR A 758 -41.41 -10.46 81.93
C THR A 758 -40.18 -10.06 82.74
N GLY A 759 -40.35 -9.37 83.87
CA GLY A 759 -39.22 -8.85 84.62
C GLY A 759 -39.65 -7.93 85.76
N PHE A 760 -38.80 -6.95 86.07
CA PHE A 760 -39.13 -5.84 86.95
C PHE A 760 -38.25 -4.62 86.65
N GLY A 761 -38.79 -3.43 86.89
CA GLY A 761 -38.05 -2.17 86.80
C GLY A 761 -37.61 -1.75 85.41
N CYS A 762 -38.08 -2.38 84.33
CA CYS A 762 -37.65 -2.07 82.96
C CYS A 762 -38.85 -1.88 82.03
N ASN A 763 -38.71 -1.02 81.03
CA ASN A 763 -39.55 -1.05 79.83
C ASN A 763 -38.80 -1.80 78.73
N ILE A 764 -39.51 -2.61 77.94
CA ILE A 764 -39.03 -3.12 76.65
C ILE A 764 -39.54 -2.17 75.57
N ASN A 765 -38.63 -1.73 74.69
CA ASN A 765 -38.94 -0.73 73.67
C ASN A 765 -38.93 -1.31 72.25
N LEU A 766 -38.06 -2.29 71.98
CA LEU A 766 -37.97 -3.00 70.70
C LEU A 766 -37.55 -4.45 70.96
N VAL A 767 -38.13 -5.39 70.21
CA VAL A 767 -37.63 -6.76 70.11
C VAL A 767 -37.46 -7.11 68.63
N THR A 768 -36.27 -7.56 68.23
CA THR A 768 -35.98 -8.04 66.86
C THR A 768 -35.41 -9.45 66.89
N ILE A 769 -35.48 -10.16 65.76
CA ILE A 769 -34.76 -11.41 65.53
C ILE A 769 -34.10 -11.42 64.14
N LEU A 770 -32.91 -12.00 64.05
CA LEU A 770 -32.04 -12.05 62.87
C LEU A 770 -31.56 -13.47 62.55
#